data_AF-A0A9Q0RG46-F1
#
_entry.id   AF-A0A9Q0RG46-F1
#
_cell.length_a   1.000
_cell.length_b   1.000
_cell.length_c   1.000
_cell.angle_alpha   90.00
_cell.angle_beta   90.00
_cell.angle_gamma   90.00
#
_symmetry.space_group_name_H-M   'P 1'
#
loop_
_entity.id
_entity.type
_entity.pdbx_description
1 polymer ?
#
loop_
_entity_poly.entity_id
_entity_poly.type
_entity_poly.pdbx_seq_one_letter_code
_entity_poly.pdbx_strand_id
1 'polypeptide(L)'
;MLKLIFQLLHNKNETEHWITGSLPQLGSWELEKAKKLKIQTEIDSNTLLSQIEINIPLISRENYFQYSYLRKQNEKFIFEQKKNRKLKINSNVEGKRFIQDEWGESITKSQGKIIIRFKVHYNTNFGQNVYITGNHPELGKGNIEKAIKMNYMENELENWLCDASFSYIHKGNPIEYRYVVKSSDSFDSNNQIIIESLPRKLNFSSDIQRGFIEISDSFFGNLKYHEFILTKSPFTDVFFKPAIFEDEDFEIINLWENDPKELKIPVQFRVISTNPFDNFQIRLTGSSKKLGNWDPYLSIPVSNKEFPIWKTVVWMEKEDFPFEYKYIVCPRQENISYISEEKFDHEFGGNRKAKLTEKNLDLKSNFKSNIQAIFLDGGNLRSSQNQIKPRIAGISIPVFSIRSKNGLGVGEFNDIELLADWASRAHFRFIQILPINDTRITGTWDDSYPYSALSSIALHPIYINLDSLDLSDEIRTEIENVKKEMNQMVRDPKTNRNIFKYPELDYPEVIKTKMDFLRKIFLINKEKIKESKEIAKFIRENSSWLPAYSVLCALADKNGISDFNLWDKFRQVTQEEINFLMTAKSDIFDGVMFYVWIQFELDKQLSTAVKTANRLGIVLMGDLPIGVDLRSADVWTQPSLFNLDCNAGAPPDYFSKKGQNWFFPTYNWMEMERSNYKYWINRLTCLEKYFQALRVDHIIGWFRIWEIPNYYKQGLMGHFNPSIPIYRQELINLGIQNFQRLCQPYLSFHVLEHYLEKDQLEKIHDFLEKDQFGNFQFKPDFDTQSKIYEKVEDQKMKEVLFALISEVCLLGNPDSDVFYPRYDLQKTLSFQDLDFNIQKVLLKLSNEYFYSKQESLWKQTARKRLPLLTQKTKMLIIAEDLGFKPQCLDPILKEMQIPGMKIERMSSNTSESPFDNPKKFDYMSMTSTSTHDSENIREWWEITDNRKYYWNKILHNFGDPPKIADIQVCTQIIKQNLESDSMICIIPIQDWFSINPDLRIENPKDERINYPPDRNHHWKYQIQIPVEDLINEYPSFTNKISRMIDSSDRYF
;
A
#
# COMPACT_ATOMS: atom_id res chain seq x y z
N MET A 1 -10.04 -48.01 42.99
CA MET A 1 -8.58 -47.83 42.78
C MET A 1 -8.34 -46.46 42.19
N LEU A 2 -7.31 -45.74 42.64
CA LEU A 2 -6.95 -44.44 42.07
C LEU A 2 -5.92 -44.66 40.94
N LYS A 3 -6.19 -44.12 39.75
CA LYS A 3 -5.24 -44.15 38.62
C LYS A 3 -4.45 -42.84 38.60
N LEU A 4 -3.15 -42.90 38.84
CA LEU A 4 -2.26 -41.74 38.71
C LEU A 4 -1.53 -41.80 37.39
N ILE A 5 -1.63 -40.74 36.59
CA ILE A 5 -0.93 -40.60 35.32
C ILE A 5 0.14 -39.53 35.52
N PHE A 6 1.39 -39.95 35.64
CA PHE A 6 2.54 -39.06 35.74
C PHE A 6 2.99 -38.69 34.34
N GLN A 7 3.12 -37.39 34.07
CA GLN A 7 3.53 -36.80 32.81
C GLN A 7 4.76 -35.94 33.06
N LEU A 8 5.78 -36.07 32.21
CA LEU A 8 7.04 -35.33 32.29
C LEU A 8 7.33 -34.67 30.95
N LEU A 9 7.47 -33.34 30.94
CA LEU A 9 8.01 -32.58 29.82
C LEU A 9 9.53 -32.54 29.91
N HIS A 10 10.22 -32.85 28.81
CA HIS A 10 11.69 -32.83 28.74
C HIS A 10 12.19 -32.58 27.31
N ASN A 11 13.47 -32.20 27.18
CA ASN A 11 14.09 -31.93 25.88
C ASN A 11 14.31 -33.24 25.08
N LYS A 12 14.26 -33.15 23.75
CA LYS A 12 14.53 -34.29 22.83
C LYS A 12 15.93 -34.88 22.94
N ASN A 13 16.92 -34.06 23.32
CA ASN A 13 18.32 -34.47 23.39
C ASN A 13 18.65 -35.29 24.65
N GLU A 14 17.68 -35.54 25.53
CA GLU A 14 17.89 -36.21 26.82
C GLU A 14 17.51 -37.69 26.78
N THR A 15 18.24 -38.50 27.55
CA THR A 15 18.09 -39.96 27.65
C THR A 15 16.79 -40.38 28.34
N GLU A 16 16.48 -41.68 28.27
CA GLU A 16 15.26 -42.28 28.84
C GLU A 16 14.97 -41.85 30.29
N HIS A 17 13.75 -41.38 30.54
CA HIS A 17 13.28 -40.94 31.85
C HIS A 17 12.52 -42.04 32.59
N TRP A 18 12.73 -42.08 33.91
CA TRP A 18 12.15 -43.05 34.84
C TRP A 18 11.58 -42.33 36.06
N ILE A 19 10.66 -42.97 36.78
CA ILE A 19 10.08 -42.48 38.04
C ILE A 19 10.28 -43.54 39.12
N THR A 20 10.63 -43.09 40.33
CA THR A 20 10.65 -43.91 41.54
C THR A 20 9.99 -43.16 42.69
N GLY A 21 9.61 -43.84 43.76
CA GLY A 21 8.97 -43.21 44.90
C GLY A 21 8.66 -44.15 46.04
N SER A 22 8.11 -43.58 47.11
CA SER A 22 7.75 -44.26 48.36
C SER A 22 6.64 -45.32 48.24
N LEU A 23 5.88 -45.33 47.14
CA LEU A 23 4.87 -46.35 46.92
C LEU A 23 5.49 -47.64 46.36
N PRO A 24 5.00 -48.83 46.75
CA PRO A 24 5.44 -50.10 46.17
C PRO A 24 5.31 -50.13 44.64
N GLN A 25 4.27 -49.52 44.08
CA GLN A 25 4.03 -49.45 42.64
C GLN A 25 5.03 -48.55 41.91
N LEU A 26 5.68 -47.64 42.65
CA LEU A 26 6.78 -46.79 42.21
C LEU A 26 8.17 -47.35 42.59
N GLY A 27 8.23 -48.58 43.12
CA GLY A 27 9.48 -49.28 43.42
C GLY A 27 10.07 -49.01 44.82
N SER A 28 9.36 -48.33 45.72
CA SER A 28 9.82 -48.07 47.11
C SER A 28 11.23 -47.49 47.23
N TRP A 29 11.60 -46.57 46.33
CA TRP A 29 12.95 -45.98 46.20
C TRP A 29 14.07 -46.94 45.77
N GLU A 30 13.78 -48.21 45.50
CA GLU A 30 14.76 -49.13 44.91
C GLU A 30 14.92 -48.83 43.41
N LEU A 31 16.11 -48.36 43.01
CA LEU A 31 16.39 -47.92 41.65
C LEU A 31 16.17 -49.02 40.59
N GLU A 32 16.42 -50.27 40.94
CA GLU A 32 16.18 -51.43 40.07
C GLU A 32 14.69 -51.66 39.78
N LYS A 33 13.80 -51.14 40.64
CA LYS A 33 12.35 -51.25 40.51
C LYS A 33 11.70 -49.96 39.98
N ALA A 34 12.49 -48.95 39.60
CA ALA A 34 12.00 -47.72 38.99
C ALA A 34 11.20 -48.01 37.71
N LYS A 35 10.26 -47.13 37.37
CA LYS A 35 9.37 -47.32 36.23
C LYS A 35 9.68 -46.36 35.09
N LYS A 36 9.86 -46.89 33.90
CA LYS A 36 10.17 -46.10 32.70
C LYS A 36 8.95 -45.31 32.20
N LEU A 37 9.13 -44.03 31.90
CA LEU A 37 8.11 -43.22 31.23
C LEU A 37 8.12 -43.50 29.72
N LYS A 38 6.94 -43.48 29.09
CA LYS A 38 6.78 -43.68 27.65
C LYS A 38 6.47 -42.36 26.97
N ILE A 39 7.21 -42.03 25.91
CA ILE A 39 6.93 -40.84 25.07
C ILE A 39 5.51 -40.94 24.51
N GLN A 40 4.75 -39.85 24.58
CA GLN A 40 3.37 -39.75 24.09
C GLN A 40 3.24 -38.87 22.87
N THR A 41 3.81 -37.66 22.92
CA THR A 41 3.61 -36.64 21.90
C THR A 41 4.77 -35.66 21.91
N GLU A 42 5.12 -35.17 20.73
CA GLU A 42 6.05 -34.07 20.53
C GLU A 42 5.27 -32.75 20.60
N ILE A 43 5.67 -31.85 21.51
CA ILE A 43 4.96 -30.58 21.76
C ILE A 43 5.45 -29.49 20.80
N ASP A 44 6.76 -29.46 20.53
CA ASP A 44 7.41 -28.57 19.58
C ASP A 44 8.74 -29.21 19.09
N SER A 45 9.52 -28.46 18.30
CA SER A 45 10.77 -28.95 17.71
C SER A 45 11.78 -29.48 18.73
N ASN A 46 11.72 -29.06 19.99
CA ASN A 46 12.70 -29.38 21.04
C ASN A 46 12.11 -30.14 22.25
N THR A 47 10.78 -30.20 22.42
CA THR A 47 10.12 -30.68 23.65
C THR A 47 9.27 -31.94 23.44
N LEU A 48 9.45 -32.95 24.32
CA LEU A 48 8.65 -34.19 24.37
C LEU A 48 7.83 -34.29 25.65
N LEU A 49 6.63 -34.87 25.54
CA LEU A 49 5.80 -35.28 26.67
C LEU A 49 5.89 -36.80 26.86
N SER A 50 6.44 -37.25 27.99
CA SER A 50 6.51 -38.65 28.39
C SER A 50 5.54 -38.94 29.54
N GLN A 51 4.93 -40.13 29.60
CA GLN A 51 4.00 -40.46 30.68
C GLN A 51 4.05 -41.92 31.16
N ILE A 52 3.52 -42.15 32.36
CA ILE A 52 3.24 -43.48 32.90
C ILE A 52 1.96 -43.48 33.76
N GLU A 53 1.14 -44.52 33.60
CA GLU A 53 -0.04 -44.77 34.45
C GLU A 53 0.31 -45.76 35.58
N ILE A 54 -0.06 -45.41 36.81
CA ILE A 54 0.15 -46.22 38.03
C ILE A 54 -1.17 -46.35 38.78
N ASN A 55 -1.54 -47.61 39.06
CA ASN A 55 -2.75 -47.93 39.82
C ASN A 55 -2.41 -48.08 41.30
N ILE A 56 -3.05 -47.29 42.17
CA ILE A 56 -2.86 -47.34 43.61
C ILE A 56 -4.09 -47.95 44.30
N PRO A 57 -3.93 -49.00 45.14
CA PRO A 57 -4.99 -49.52 46.00
C PRO A 57 -5.38 -48.45 47.04
N LEU A 58 -6.68 -48.20 47.24
CA LEU A 58 -7.23 -47.15 48.13
C LEU A 58 -6.99 -47.40 49.64
N ILE A 59 -6.10 -48.30 50.01
CA ILE A 59 -5.83 -48.70 51.40
C ILE A 59 -4.42 -48.24 51.77
N SER A 60 -4.26 -46.95 52.06
CA SER A 60 -3.03 -46.40 52.64
C SER A 60 -3.42 -45.35 53.69
N ARG A 61 -2.93 -45.52 54.92
CA ARG A 61 -3.13 -44.58 56.04
C ARG A 61 -2.31 -43.28 55.88
N GLU A 62 -1.50 -43.15 54.83
CA GLU A 62 -0.70 -41.95 54.57
C GLU A 62 -1.41 -41.00 53.60
N ASN A 63 -1.64 -39.77 54.05
CA ASN A 63 -2.29 -38.72 53.24
C ASN A 63 -1.41 -38.19 52.09
N TYR A 64 -0.16 -38.63 51.96
CA TYR A 64 0.73 -38.25 50.89
C TYR A 64 1.73 -39.37 50.59
N PHE A 65 2.26 -39.39 49.37
CA PHE A 65 3.43 -40.20 49.03
C PHE A 65 4.44 -39.34 48.29
N GLN A 66 5.70 -39.76 48.32
CA GLN A 66 6.81 -39.10 47.64
C GLN A 66 7.25 -39.83 46.38
N TYR A 67 7.73 -39.07 45.39
CA TYR A 67 8.31 -39.58 44.14
C TYR A 67 9.43 -38.67 43.63
N SER A 68 10.26 -39.16 42.72
CA SER A 68 11.27 -38.39 41.97
C SER A 68 11.41 -38.96 40.56
N TYR A 69 11.74 -38.11 39.61
CA TYR A 69 12.19 -38.56 38.29
C TYR A 69 13.69 -38.84 38.28
N LEU A 70 14.08 -39.73 37.37
CA LEU A 70 15.43 -40.19 37.14
C LEU A 70 15.69 -40.17 35.63
N ARG A 71 16.95 -39.97 35.23
CA ARG A 71 17.43 -40.31 33.88
C ARG A 71 18.51 -41.37 33.97
N LYS A 72 18.61 -42.24 32.96
CA LYS A 72 19.70 -43.23 32.88
C LYS A 72 20.83 -42.68 32.02
N GLN A 73 22.04 -42.59 32.57
CA GLN A 73 23.25 -42.14 31.87
C GLN A 73 24.39 -43.10 32.21
N ASN A 74 25.05 -43.69 31.20
CA ASN A 74 26.12 -44.69 31.37
C ASN A 74 25.75 -45.83 32.35
N GLU A 75 24.56 -46.41 32.16
CA GLU A 75 23.97 -47.45 33.01
C GLU A 75 23.67 -47.09 34.48
N LYS A 76 23.94 -45.85 34.90
CA LYS A 76 23.60 -45.36 36.25
C LYS A 76 22.37 -44.46 36.21
N PHE A 77 21.51 -44.60 37.23
CA PHE A 77 20.38 -43.69 37.43
C PHE A 77 20.86 -42.40 38.10
N ILE A 78 20.53 -41.27 37.49
CA ILE A 78 20.76 -39.93 38.01
C ILE A 78 19.41 -39.32 38.34
N PHE A 79 19.24 -38.90 39.59
CA PHE A 79 18.05 -38.17 40.02
C PHE A 79 17.96 -36.79 39.39
N GLU A 80 16.74 -36.34 39.12
CA GLU A 80 16.46 -34.93 38.89
C GLU A 80 16.91 -34.07 40.08
N GLN A 81 17.13 -32.77 39.84
CA GLN A 81 17.51 -31.82 40.91
C GLN A 81 16.49 -31.79 42.06
N LYS A 82 15.20 -31.95 41.76
CA LYS A 82 14.12 -31.96 42.74
C LYS A 82 13.81 -33.37 43.26
N LYS A 83 14.64 -33.87 44.17
CA LYS A 83 14.37 -35.15 44.86
C LYS A 83 13.17 -35.04 45.81
N ASN A 84 12.41 -36.13 45.94
CA ASN A 84 11.37 -36.35 46.94
C ASN A 84 10.12 -35.44 46.85
N ARG A 85 9.60 -35.21 45.63
CA ARG A 85 8.31 -34.52 45.39
C ARG A 85 7.20 -35.18 46.20
N LYS A 86 6.37 -34.40 46.92
CA LYS A 86 5.24 -34.91 47.74
C LYS A 86 3.92 -34.74 46.99
N LEU A 87 3.17 -35.83 46.78
CA LEU A 87 1.79 -35.78 46.30
C LEU A 87 0.82 -36.13 47.42
N LYS A 88 -0.07 -35.21 47.78
CA LYS A 88 -1.17 -35.46 48.72
C LYS A 88 -2.34 -36.15 48.02
N ILE A 89 -2.77 -37.31 48.53
CA ILE A 89 -4.00 -38.00 48.09
C ILE A 89 -5.07 -37.74 49.16
N ASN A 90 -6.17 -37.09 48.78
CA ASN A 90 -7.34 -36.99 49.65
C ASN A 90 -8.13 -38.30 49.55
N SER A 91 -8.54 -38.86 50.68
CA SER A 91 -9.13 -40.20 50.84
C SER A 91 -10.46 -40.46 50.10
N ASN A 92 -11.03 -39.46 49.42
CA ASN A 92 -12.38 -39.53 48.83
C ASN A 92 -12.40 -39.37 47.29
N VAL A 93 -11.28 -39.52 46.59
CA VAL A 93 -11.21 -39.34 45.13
C VAL A 93 -11.09 -40.68 44.40
N GLU A 94 -12.14 -41.09 43.68
CA GLU A 94 -12.10 -42.16 42.67
C GLU A 94 -11.88 -41.57 41.27
N GLY A 95 -11.11 -42.23 40.41
CA GLY A 95 -10.90 -41.82 39.01
C GLY A 95 -9.44 -41.76 38.54
N LYS A 96 -9.22 -41.06 37.41
CA LYS A 96 -7.88 -40.75 36.84
C LYS A 96 -7.42 -39.37 37.30
N ARG A 97 -6.20 -39.26 37.82
CA ARG A 97 -5.56 -37.99 38.17
C ARG A 97 -4.26 -37.85 37.40
N PHE A 98 -4.17 -36.78 36.61
CA PHE A 98 -2.96 -36.42 35.89
C PHE A 98 -2.05 -35.58 36.77
N ILE A 99 -0.75 -35.85 36.71
CA ILE A 99 0.31 -35.18 37.45
C ILE A 99 1.36 -34.81 36.40
N GLN A 100 1.37 -33.55 35.98
CA GLN A 100 2.30 -33.07 34.97
C GLN A 100 3.43 -32.28 35.61
N ASP A 101 4.66 -32.70 35.36
CA ASP A 101 5.91 -32.12 35.85
C ASP A 101 6.84 -31.79 34.66
N GLU A 102 7.84 -30.94 34.88
CA GLU A 102 8.91 -30.63 33.91
C GLU A 102 10.26 -31.10 34.48
N TRP A 103 11.16 -31.56 33.60
CA TRP A 103 12.52 -31.99 33.94
C TRP A 103 13.48 -30.80 33.98
N GLY A 104 14.31 -30.72 35.02
CA GLY A 104 15.14 -29.53 35.29
C GLY A 104 14.29 -28.36 35.78
N GLU A 105 14.87 -27.45 36.55
CA GLU A 105 14.16 -26.28 37.09
C GLU A 105 13.56 -25.42 35.97
N SER A 106 12.26 -25.60 35.70
CA SER A 106 11.43 -24.65 34.97
C SER A 106 10.04 -24.60 35.62
N ILE A 107 9.80 -23.46 36.27
CA ILE A 107 8.50 -22.85 36.55
C ILE A 107 7.53 -23.70 37.41
N THR A 108 7.71 -23.58 38.72
CA THR A 108 6.57 -23.67 39.65
C THR A 108 5.48 -22.69 39.22
N LYS A 109 4.40 -23.22 38.65
CA LYS A 109 3.06 -22.63 38.60
C LYS A 109 2.62 -22.23 40.01
N SER A 110 3.02 -21.05 40.45
CA SER A 110 2.12 -20.21 41.25
C SER A 110 1.37 -19.35 40.25
N GLN A 111 0.04 -19.30 40.34
CA GLN A 111 -0.81 -18.51 39.44
C GLN A 111 -0.53 -17.00 39.64
N GLY A 112 0.53 -16.50 39.03
CA GLY A 112 0.71 -15.08 38.79
C GLY A 112 -0.20 -14.68 37.63
N LYS A 113 -1.25 -13.92 37.92
CA LYS A 113 -2.11 -13.32 36.90
C LYS A 113 -1.53 -11.95 36.56
N ILE A 114 -1.23 -11.70 35.28
CA ILE A 114 -0.88 -10.37 34.79
C ILE A 114 -2.15 -9.75 34.25
N ILE A 115 -2.47 -8.54 34.68
CA ILE A 115 -3.64 -7.82 34.18
C ILE A 115 -3.13 -6.61 33.43
N ILE A 116 -3.48 -6.52 32.14
CA ILE A 116 -3.28 -5.32 31.34
C ILE A 116 -4.63 -4.64 31.19
N ARG A 117 -4.73 -3.41 31.69
CA ARG A 117 -5.90 -2.56 31.53
C ARG A 117 -5.68 -1.63 30.35
N PHE A 118 -6.54 -1.75 29.35
CA PHE A 118 -6.60 -0.88 28.20
C PHE A 118 -7.70 0.15 28.41
N LYS A 119 -7.35 1.41 28.25
CA LYS A 119 -8.27 2.54 28.25
C LYS A 119 -8.08 3.32 26.96
N VAL A 120 -9.17 3.77 26.37
CA VAL A 120 -9.11 4.58 25.16
C VAL A 120 -10.20 5.63 25.16
N HIS A 121 -9.84 6.84 24.73
CA HIS A 121 -10.82 7.90 24.49
C HIS A 121 -11.32 7.83 23.04
N TYR A 122 -12.63 7.56 22.87
CA TYR A 122 -13.30 7.54 21.58
C TYR A 122 -14.80 7.87 21.73
N ASN A 123 -15.32 8.73 20.86
CA ASN A 123 -16.74 9.08 20.82
C ASN A 123 -17.45 8.19 19.80
N THR A 124 -18.38 7.37 20.27
CA THR A 124 -19.21 6.49 19.44
C THR A 124 -20.50 7.18 19.03
N ASN A 125 -20.98 6.92 17.81
CA ASN A 125 -22.36 7.21 17.43
C ASN A 125 -23.32 6.21 18.07
N PHE A 126 -24.62 6.53 18.07
CA PHE A 126 -25.65 5.58 18.50
C PHE A 126 -25.50 4.23 17.77
N GLY A 127 -25.62 3.12 18.50
CA GLY A 127 -25.42 1.77 17.96
C GLY A 127 -23.95 1.32 17.86
N GLN A 128 -22.96 2.18 18.06
CA GLN A 128 -21.55 1.80 17.98
C GLN A 128 -20.97 1.36 19.33
N ASN A 129 -20.05 0.39 19.29
CA ASN A 129 -19.31 -0.08 20.47
C ASN A 129 -17.83 -0.26 20.14
N VAL A 130 -16.95 -0.04 21.12
CA VAL A 130 -15.49 -0.20 20.96
C VAL A 130 -15.06 -1.60 21.44
N TYR A 131 -14.13 -2.19 20.70
CA TYR A 131 -13.54 -3.49 20.94
C TYR A 131 -12.01 -3.39 20.86
N ILE A 132 -11.31 -4.37 21.44
CA ILE A 132 -9.85 -4.53 21.33
C ILE A 132 -9.51 -5.92 20.79
N THR A 133 -8.56 -5.99 19.85
CA THR A 133 -8.00 -7.26 19.36
C THR A 133 -6.48 -7.18 19.26
N GLY A 134 -5.81 -8.32 19.26
CA GLY A 134 -4.35 -8.38 19.22
C GLY A 134 -3.80 -9.77 18.96
N ASN A 135 -2.49 -9.88 18.75
CA ASN A 135 -1.80 -11.13 18.40
C ASN A 135 -1.92 -12.25 19.46
N HIS A 136 -2.19 -11.90 20.71
CA HIS A 136 -2.31 -12.84 21.82
C HIS A 136 -3.71 -13.52 21.86
N PRO A 137 -3.82 -14.80 22.27
CA PRO A 137 -5.12 -15.49 22.41
C PRO A 137 -6.17 -14.74 23.23
N GLU A 138 -5.71 -14.08 24.29
CA GLU A 138 -6.45 -13.30 25.27
C GLU A 138 -7.03 -12.04 24.63
N LEU A 139 -6.46 -11.59 23.50
CA LEU A 139 -6.93 -10.50 22.66
C LEU A 139 -7.52 -11.01 21.32
N GLY A 140 -7.81 -12.32 21.20
CA GLY A 140 -8.47 -12.90 20.03
C GLY A 140 -7.56 -13.33 18.87
N LYS A 141 -6.23 -13.35 19.02
CA LYS A 141 -5.25 -13.72 17.96
C LYS A 141 -5.40 -12.96 16.64
N GLY A 142 -5.75 -11.67 16.73
CA GLY A 142 -5.96 -10.79 15.60
C GLY A 142 -7.28 -11.04 14.86
N ASN A 143 -8.08 -12.02 15.28
CA ASN A 143 -9.41 -12.26 14.76
C ASN A 143 -10.38 -11.25 15.38
N ILE A 144 -10.90 -10.35 14.54
CA ILE A 144 -11.78 -9.26 14.94
C ILE A 144 -13.12 -9.77 15.48
N GLU A 145 -13.62 -10.92 15.03
CA GLU A 145 -14.83 -11.54 15.58
C GLU A 145 -14.63 -11.95 17.04
N LYS A 146 -13.39 -12.29 17.41
CA LYS A 146 -12.98 -12.63 18.78
C LYS A 146 -12.45 -11.43 19.56
N ALA A 147 -12.61 -10.21 19.04
CA ALA A 147 -12.21 -8.99 19.74
C ALA A 147 -13.03 -8.81 21.03
N ILE A 148 -12.38 -8.33 22.09
CA ILE A 148 -12.98 -8.13 23.40
C ILE A 148 -13.75 -6.82 23.40
N LYS A 149 -15.03 -6.83 23.81
CA LYS A 149 -15.83 -5.62 23.96
C LYS A 149 -15.31 -4.78 25.12
N MET A 150 -15.12 -3.48 24.90
CA MET A 150 -14.77 -2.52 25.95
C MET A 150 -16.04 -1.99 26.64
N ASN A 151 -15.93 -1.64 27.91
CA ASN A 151 -17.01 -1.08 28.71
C ASN A 151 -16.95 0.45 28.71
N TYR A 152 -18.09 1.11 28.49
CA TYR A 152 -18.19 2.56 28.56
C TYR A 152 -18.27 3.04 30.01
N MET A 153 -17.55 4.12 30.35
CA MET A 153 -17.52 4.69 31.71
C MET A 153 -18.09 6.12 31.68
N GLU A 154 -19.30 6.31 32.23
CA GLU A 154 -20.11 7.55 32.13
C GLU A 154 -19.49 8.83 32.76
N ASN A 155 -18.35 8.77 33.45
CA ASN A 155 -17.82 9.90 34.24
C ASN A 155 -16.29 10.09 34.15
N GLU A 156 -15.60 9.50 33.17
CA GLU A 156 -14.16 9.67 33.00
C GLU A 156 -13.80 10.34 31.66
N LEU A 157 -12.66 11.04 31.61
CA LEU A 157 -12.09 11.60 30.37
C LEU A 157 -11.64 10.50 29.39
N GLU A 158 -11.62 9.24 29.84
CA GLU A 158 -11.25 8.03 29.10
C GLU A 158 -12.50 7.11 29.02
N ASN A 159 -13.25 7.21 27.93
CA ASN A 159 -14.63 6.74 27.90
C ASN A 159 -14.78 5.21 27.78
N TRP A 160 -13.73 4.46 27.41
CA TRP A 160 -13.79 3.01 27.16
C TRP A 160 -12.67 2.25 27.88
N LEU A 161 -13.00 1.15 28.56
CA LEU A 161 -12.07 0.35 29.35
C LEU A 161 -12.23 -1.16 29.13
N CYS A 162 -11.11 -1.90 29.10
CA CYS A 162 -11.09 -3.37 29.08
C CYS A 162 -9.88 -3.93 29.85
N ASP A 163 -10.11 -4.95 30.67
CA ASP A 163 -9.04 -5.69 31.36
C ASP A 163 -8.80 -7.03 30.64
N ALA A 164 -7.56 -7.26 30.19
CA ALA A 164 -7.12 -8.54 29.64
C ALA A 164 -6.16 -9.23 30.61
N SER A 165 -6.34 -10.54 30.80
CA SER A 165 -5.61 -11.34 31.78
C SER A 165 -4.64 -12.30 31.11
N PHE A 166 -3.35 -12.12 31.32
CA PHE A 166 -2.29 -12.95 30.76
C PHE A 166 -1.72 -13.88 31.83
N SER A 167 -1.41 -15.12 31.44
CA SER A 167 -0.79 -16.10 32.34
C SER A 167 0.71 -15.89 32.48
N TYR A 168 1.36 -15.37 31.44
CA TYR A 168 2.80 -15.08 31.39
C TYR A 168 3.05 -14.13 30.21
N ILE A 169 4.05 -13.25 30.30
CA ILE A 169 4.53 -12.45 29.16
C ILE A 169 6.03 -12.72 29.02
N HIS A 170 6.43 -13.23 27.86
CA HIS A 170 7.83 -13.53 27.54
C HIS A 170 8.57 -12.30 27.03
N LYS A 171 9.81 -12.14 27.49
CA LYS A 171 10.80 -11.23 26.93
C LYS A 171 10.94 -11.47 25.42
N GLY A 172 10.98 -10.39 24.66
CA GLY A 172 11.12 -10.44 23.21
C GLY A 172 9.86 -10.87 22.44
N ASN A 173 8.77 -11.23 23.14
CA ASN A 173 7.47 -11.49 22.52
C ASN A 173 6.54 -10.30 22.71
N PRO A 174 6.42 -9.41 21.72
CA PRO A 174 5.64 -8.22 21.87
C PRO A 174 4.13 -8.51 21.86
N ILE A 175 3.38 -7.73 22.64
CA ILE A 175 1.92 -7.72 22.54
C ILE A 175 1.54 -6.66 21.51
N GLU A 176 0.98 -7.11 20.40
CA GLU A 176 0.46 -6.26 19.34
C GLU A 176 -1.05 -6.19 19.45
N TYR A 177 -1.62 -4.98 19.49
CA TYR A 177 -3.05 -4.78 19.71
C TYR A 177 -3.58 -3.54 18.98
N ARG A 178 -4.89 -3.49 18.77
CA ARG A 178 -5.61 -2.39 18.11
C ARG A 178 -7.05 -2.33 18.59
N TYR A 179 -7.62 -1.13 18.51
CA TYR A 179 -9.02 -0.87 18.82
C TYR A 179 -9.86 -0.91 17.55
N VAL A 180 -11.09 -1.40 17.67
CA VAL A 180 -12.04 -1.58 16.56
C VAL A 180 -13.41 -1.08 16.99
N VAL A 181 -14.09 -0.35 16.11
CA VAL A 181 -15.47 0.13 16.33
C VAL A 181 -16.42 -0.69 15.47
N LYS A 182 -17.46 -1.25 16.09
CA LYS A 182 -18.50 -2.03 15.39
C LYS A 182 -19.88 -1.36 15.54
N SER A 183 -20.68 -1.32 14.48
CA SER A 183 -22.10 -0.93 14.57
C SER A 183 -22.96 -2.14 14.95
N SER A 184 -24.00 -1.88 15.72
CA SER A 184 -25.08 -2.83 16.03
C SER A 184 -26.40 -2.49 15.34
N ASP A 185 -26.38 -1.62 14.32
CA ASP A 185 -27.60 -1.22 13.61
C ASP A 185 -28.40 -2.42 13.10
N SER A 186 -29.64 -2.47 13.55
CA SER A 186 -30.59 -3.60 13.52
C SER A 186 -31.14 -3.96 12.14
N PHE A 187 -30.51 -3.52 11.05
CA PHE A 187 -30.91 -3.85 9.67
C PHE A 187 -29.93 -4.75 8.93
N ASP A 188 -28.74 -5.02 9.49
CA ASP A 188 -27.81 -6.02 8.98
C ASP A 188 -27.31 -6.88 10.15
N SER A 189 -27.57 -8.18 10.12
CA SER A 189 -27.23 -9.14 11.18
C SER A 189 -25.73 -9.38 11.38
N ASN A 190 -24.87 -8.66 10.65
CA ASN A 190 -23.42 -8.77 10.74
C ASN A 190 -22.90 -7.50 11.41
N ASN A 191 -22.47 -7.57 12.67
CA ASN A 191 -21.77 -6.50 13.41
C ASN A 191 -20.62 -5.90 12.56
N GLN A 192 -20.93 -4.93 11.68
CA GLN A 192 -19.98 -4.43 10.69
C GLN A 192 -18.92 -3.60 11.38
N ILE A 193 -17.66 -3.89 11.05
CA ILE A 193 -16.51 -3.09 11.44
C ILE A 193 -16.59 -1.78 10.67
N ILE A 194 -16.61 -0.67 11.41
CA ILE A 194 -16.71 0.66 10.81
C ILE A 194 -15.32 1.28 10.72
N ILE A 195 -14.55 1.19 11.81
CA ILE A 195 -13.25 1.86 11.94
C ILE A 195 -12.30 0.98 12.75
N GLU A 196 -11.04 0.92 12.33
CA GLU A 196 -9.96 0.25 13.03
C GLU A 196 -8.82 1.25 13.30
N SER A 197 -8.32 1.27 14.55
CA SER A 197 -7.14 2.07 14.90
C SER A 197 -5.86 1.40 14.40
N LEU A 198 -4.79 2.17 14.21
CA LEU A 198 -3.46 1.60 13.93
C LEU A 198 -3.03 0.56 14.98
N PRO A 199 -2.31 -0.50 14.56
CA PRO A 199 -1.72 -1.45 15.49
C PRO A 199 -0.68 -0.78 16.39
N ARG A 200 -0.71 -1.12 17.67
CA ARG A 200 0.24 -0.72 18.70
C ARG A 200 1.02 -1.94 19.15
N LYS A 201 2.23 -1.73 19.66
CA LYS A 201 3.16 -2.78 20.07
C LYS A 201 3.72 -2.47 21.45
N LEU A 202 3.59 -3.41 22.38
CA LEU A 202 4.25 -3.38 23.69
C LEU A 202 5.46 -4.32 23.63
N ASN A 203 6.64 -3.77 23.87
CA ASN A 203 7.87 -4.55 23.95
C ASN A 203 8.26 -4.74 25.42
N PHE A 204 8.68 -5.96 25.74
CA PHE A 204 9.06 -6.37 27.10
C PHE A 204 10.55 -6.77 27.10
N SER A 205 11.35 -6.13 27.95
CA SER A 205 12.80 -6.41 28.07
C SER A 205 13.12 -7.43 29.17
N SER A 206 12.13 -7.84 29.96
CA SER A 206 12.17 -8.95 30.92
C SER A 206 10.88 -9.75 30.88
N ASP A 207 10.93 -10.98 31.41
CA ASP A 207 9.75 -11.82 31.56
C ASP A 207 8.88 -11.27 32.70
N ILE A 208 7.57 -11.19 32.48
CA ILE A 208 6.61 -10.78 33.50
C ILE A 208 5.79 -12.01 33.89
N GLN A 209 5.78 -12.30 35.19
CA GLN A 209 5.04 -13.42 35.78
C GLN A 209 3.81 -12.97 36.56
N ARG A 210 3.82 -11.73 37.09
CA ARG A 210 2.72 -11.18 37.87
C ARG A 210 2.82 -9.66 37.89
N GLY A 211 1.70 -8.98 37.78
CA GLY A 211 1.67 -7.54 37.87
C GLY A 211 0.45 -6.90 37.23
N PHE A 212 0.39 -5.58 37.32
CA PHE A 212 -0.64 -4.77 36.69
C PHE A 212 0.02 -3.76 35.75
N ILE A 213 -0.47 -3.67 34.51
CA ILE A 213 -0.05 -2.67 33.53
C ILE A 213 -1.28 -1.86 33.15
N GLU A 214 -1.18 -0.54 33.18
CA GLU A 214 -2.25 0.36 32.73
C GLU A 214 -1.83 1.09 31.46
N ILE A 215 -2.73 1.15 30.49
CA ILE A 215 -2.52 1.81 29.19
C ILE A 215 -3.68 2.77 28.97
N SER A 216 -3.34 4.05 28.87
CA SER A 216 -4.25 5.11 28.46
C SER A 216 -3.90 5.54 27.04
N ASP A 217 -4.65 5.05 26.06
CA ASP A 217 -4.45 5.30 24.65
C ASP A 217 -5.32 6.42 24.07
N SER A 218 -4.84 7.00 22.97
CA SER A 218 -5.64 7.83 22.08
C SER A 218 -6.15 7.02 20.88
N PHE A 219 -7.43 7.12 20.53
CA PHE A 219 -7.95 6.52 19.31
C PHE A 219 -7.59 7.43 18.11
N PHE A 220 -6.73 6.96 17.21
CA PHE A 220 -6.23 7.74 16.05
C PHE A 220 -7.34 8.37 15.18
N GLY A 221 -8.55 7.79 15.18
CA GLY A 221 -9.72 8.33 14.50
C GLY A 221 -10.24 9.68 15.03
N ASN A 222 -9.67 10.23 16.11
CA ASN A 222 -9.97 11.58 16.61
C ASN A 222 -9.02 12.67 16.08
N LEU A 223 -8.00 12.32 15.27
CA LEU A 223 -7.14 13.33 14.64
C LEU A 223 -7.94 14.11 13.60
N LYS A 224 -7.72 15.43 13.52
CA LYS A 224 -8.24 16.20 12.38
C LYS A 224 -7.57 15.66 11.11
N TYR A 225 -8.33 15.56 10.01
CA TYR A 225 -7.92 14.93 8.74
C TYR A 225 -6.50 15.28 8.25
N HIS A 226 -6.06 16.52 8.45
CA HIS A 226 -4.75 16.98 7.99
C HIS A 226 -3.59 16.50 8.89
N GLU A 227 -3.82 16.26 10.17
CA GLU A 227 -2.78 15.94 11.15
C GLU A 227 -2.23 14.52 10.97
N PHE A 228 -3.08 13.57 10.55
CA PHE A 228 -2.63 12.20 10.24
C PHE A 228 -1.68 12.18 9.04
N ILE A 229 -1.97 12.98 8.00
CA ILE A 229 -1.14 13.06 6.80
C ILE A 229 0.29 13.53 7.14
N LEU A 230 0.44 14.42 8.12
CA LEU A 230 1.76 14.87 8.55
C LEU A 230 2.62 13.76 9.18
N THR A 231 2.02 12.62 9.55
CA THR A 231 2.77 11.45 10.04
C THR A 231 3.33 10.56 8.92
N LYS A 232 3.08 10.92 7.65
CA LYS A 232 3.56 10.19 6.47
C LYS A 232 4.95 10.65 6.04
N SER A 233 5.65 9.79 5.30
CA SER A 233 7.03 9.95 4.86
C SER A 233 7.40 11.30 4.22
N PRO A 234 6.55 11.98 3.42
CA PRO A 234 6.91 13.30 2.88
C PRO A 234 7.25 14.30 3.97
N PHE A 235 6.48 14.25 5.06
CA PHE A 235 6.64 15.17 6.18
C PHE A 235 7.66 14.64 7.19
N THR A 236 7.64 13.34 7.48
CA THR A 236 8.49 12.79 8.54
C THR A 236 9.93 12.53 8.11
N ASP A 237 10.14 12.20 6.85
CA ASP A 237 11.42 11.71 6.34
C ASP A 237 12.13 12.75 5.45
N VAL A 238 11.38 13.75 4.93
CA VAL A 238 11.91 14.78 4.02
C VAL A 238 11.75 16.18 4.60
N PHE A 239 10.52 16.69 4.80
CA PHE A 239 10.30 18.11 5.11
C PHE A 239 10.61 18.51 6.54
N PHE A 240 10.13 17.75 7.53
CA PHE A 240 10.16 18.12 8.95
C PHE A 240 11.05 17.18 9.75
N LYS A 241 11.93 16.42 9.09
CA LYS A 241 12.80 15.45 9.75
C LYS A 241 13.75 16.19 10.70
N PRO A 242 13.57 16.10 12.03
CA PRO A 242 14.46 16.78 12.96
C PRO A 242 15.80 16.05 13.02
N ALA A 243 16.83 16.71 13.56
CA ALA A 243 18.00 16.00 14.03
C ALA A 243 17.57 14.94 15.06
N ILE A 244 17.91 13.67 14.83
CA ILE A 244 17.68 12.60 15.81
C ILE A 244 18.61 12.88 16.98
N PHE A 245 18.07 12.98 18.19
CA PHE A 245 18.89 13.19 19.37
C PHE A 245 19.61 11.89 19.72
N GLU A 246 20.91 11.82 19.39
CA GLU A 246 21.81 10.71 19.73
C GLU A 246 22.19 10.68 21.21
N ASP A 247 21.85 11.73 21.98
CA ASP A 247 22.35 11.96 23.35
C ASP A 247 22.31 10.72 24.26
N GLU A 248 23.46 10.50 24.90
CA GLU A 248 23.72 9.56 26.01
C GLU A 248 22.87 9.89 27.26
N ASP A 249 22.23 11.07 27.31
CA ASP A 249 21.39 11.57 28.41
C ASP A 249 20.01 10.92 28.49
N PHE A 250 19.58 10.20 27.46
CA PHE A 250 18.47 9.27 27.59
C PHE A 250 19.06 7.94 28.04
N GLU A 251 19.33 7.82 29.35
CA GLU A 251 19.33 6.49 29.96
C GLU A 251 18.05 5.83 29.41
N ILE A 252 18.21 4.77 28.62
CA ILE A 252 17.11 3.90 28.28
C ILE A 252 16.76 3.28 29.62
N ILE A 253 15.96 4.01 30.40
CA ILE A 253 15.33 3.53 31.61
C ILE A 253 14.59 2.31 31.11
N ASN A 254 15.16 1.14 31.40
CA ASN A 254 14.55 -0.10 31.03
C ASN A 254 13.27 -0.13 31.86
N LEU A 255 12.12 0.06 31.20
CA LEU A 255 10.78 0.06 31.82
C LEU A 255 10.55 -1.14 32.75
N TRP A 256 11.38 -2.17 32.61
CA TRP A 256 11.27 -3.48 33.21
C TRP A 256 12.48 -3.87 34.09
N GLU A 257 13.43 -2.96 34.34
CA GLU A 257 14.50 -3.12 35.34
C GLU A 257 14.12 -2.38 36.62
N ASN A 258 13.32 -3.03 37.47
CA ASN A 258 13.02 -2.49 38.80
C ASN A 258 13.91 -3.18 39.84
N ASP A 259 14.57 -2.41 40.72
CA ASP A 259 15.11 -2.95 41.97
C ASP A 259 13.91 -3.23 42.89
N PRO A 260 13.65 -4.48 43.32
CA PRO A 260 12.54 -4.82 44.22
C PRO A 260 12.55 -4.08 45.57
N LYS A 261 13.58 -3.29 45.86
CA LYS A 261 13.69 -2.43 47.05
C LYS A 261 13.12 -1.01 46.87
N GLU A 262 12.92 -0.52 45.66
CA GLU A 262 12.35 0.81 45.40
C GLU A 262 10.91 0.69 44.85
N LEU A 263 9.94 1.26 45.57
CA LEU A 263 8.51 1.28 45.19
C LEU A 263 8.21 2.31 44.08
N LYS A 264 9.00 2.33 43.01
CA LYS A 264 8.84 3.27 41.88
C LYS A 264 8.04 2.64 40.75
N ILE A 265 7.12 3.41 40.19
CA ILE A 265 6.25 3.06 39.06
C ILE A 265 6.78 3.79 37.82
N PRO A 266 7.20 3.08 36.76
CA PRO A 266 7.61 3.74 35.53
C PRO A 266 6.38 4.20 34.76
N VAL A 267 6.34 5.49 34.44
CA VAL A 267 5.28 6.11 33.62
C VAL A 267 5.89 6.54 32.29
N GLN A 268 5.48 5.88 31.20
CA GLN A 268 5.87 6.26 29.85
C GLN A 268 4.89 7.30 29.30
N PHE A 269 5.41 8.47 28.97
CA PHE A 269 4.68 9.53 28.28
C PHE A 269 4.96 9.44 26.79
N ARG A 270 3.90 9.52 25.97
CA ARG A 270 3.98 9.52 24.51
C ARG A 270 3.19 10.69 23.94
N VAL A 271 3.72 11.38 22.94
CA VAL A 271 2.97 12.39 22.16
C VAL A 271 3.43 12.35 20.70
N ILE A 272 2.55 12.71 19.77
CA ILE A 272 2.84 12.79 18.34
C ILE A 272 2.99 14.27 17.97
N SER A 273 4.09 14.58 17.29
CA SER A 273 4.35 15.93 16.79
C SER A 273 5.27 15.88 15.58
N THR A 274 4.85 16.58 14.52
CA THR A 274 5.56 16.73 13.25
C THR A 274 6.00 18.18 13.06
N ASN A 275 6.20 18.89 14.18
CA ASN A 275 6.45 20.32 14.21
C ASN A 275 7.59 20.71 13.23
N PRO A 276 7.37 21.69 12.34
CA PRO A 276 8.26 21.94 11.21
C PRO A 276 9.44 22.87 11.51
N PHE A 277 9.58 23.38 12.73
CA PHE A 277 10.71 24.26 13.04
C PHE A 277 12.04 23.49 13.04
N ASP A 278 13.11 24.12 12.59
CA ASP A 278 14.44 23.55 12.75
C ASP A 278 14.87 23.63 14.23
N ASN A 279 15.42 22.52 14.75
CA ASN A 279 16.10 22.47 16.04
C ASN A 279 15.22 22.80 17.27
N PHE A 280 13.96 22.35 17.30
CA PHE A 280 13.10 22.37 18.50
C PHE A 280 13.27 21.11 19.37
N GLN A 281 12.84 21.20 20.62
CA GLN A 281 12.73 20.09 21.56
C GLN A 281 11.35 20.11 22.21
N ILE A 282 10.76 18.92 22.40
CA ILE A 282 9.58 18.75 23.25
C ILE A 282 10.04 18.38 24.66
N ARG A 283 9.46 19.05 25.66
CA ARG A 283 9.70 18.80 27.08
C ARG A 283 8.38 18.57 27.82
N LEU A 284 8.45 17.88 28.95
CA LEU A 284 7.33 17.50 29.80
C LEU A 284 7.41 18.27 31.12
N THR A 285 6.33 18.93 31.53
CA THR A 285 6.19 19.56 32.85
C THR A 285 4.87 19.14 33.50
N GLY A 286 4.72 19.31 34.81
CA GLY A 286 3.50 18.95 35.52
C GLY A 286 3.48 19.29 36.99
N SER A 287 2.38 18.94 37.65
CA SER A 287 2.08 19.32 39.03
C SER A 287 2.86 18.58 40.10
N SER A 288 3.52 17.47 39.77
CA SER A 288 4.33 16.72 40.73
C SER A 288 5.76 17.25 40.77
N LYS A 289 6.45 17.02 41.90
CA LYS A 289 7.85 17.39 42.06
C LYS A 289 8.75 16.72 41.01
N LYS A 290 8.42 15.47 40.63
CA LYS A 290 9.13 14.73 39.58
C LYS A 290 8.95 15.35 38.20
N LEU A 291 7.86 16.09 37.96
CA LEU A 291 7.59 16.78 36.70
C LEU A 291 7.93 18.28 36.76
N GLY A 292 8.65 18.74 37.78
CA GLY A 292 9.13 20.11 37.87
C GLY A 292 8.13 21.13 38.44
N ASN A 293 6.99 20.72 39.02
CA ASN A 293 5.99 21.62 39.63
C ASN A 293 5.56 22.81 38.73
N TRP A 294 5.32 22.54 37.44
CA TRP A 294 4.98 23.52 36.40
C TRP A 294 6.07 24.51 36.02
N ASP A 295 7.29 24.38 36.56
CA ASP A 295 8.43 25.19 36.15
C ASP A 295 8.97 24.68 34.80
N PRO A 296 8.96 25.49 33.72
CA PRO A 296 9.49 25.10 32.42
C PRO A 296 10.99 24.80 32.44
N TYR A 297 11.76 25.43 33.34
CA TYR A 297 13.20 25.20 33.49
C TYR A 297 13.53 23.87 34.16
N LEU A 298 12.56 23.29 34.90
CA LEU A 298 12.65 21.95 35.50
C LEU A 298 11.95 20.87 34.65
N SER A 299 11.52 21.21 33.42
CA SER A 299 10.86 20.27 32.52
C SER A 299 11.80 19.16 32.06
N ILE A 300 11.25 17.99 31.76
CA ILE A 300 11.99 16.78 31.36
C ILE A 300 12.05 16.70 29.82
N PRO A 301 13.21 16.42 29.20
CA PRO A 301 13.30 16.26 27.75
C PRO A 301 12.53 15.02 27.27
N VAL A 302 11.91 15.13 26.10
CA VAL A 302 11.21 14.04 25.42
C VAL A 302 12.01 13.61 24.19
N SER A 303 12.24 12.30 24.04
CA SER A 303 13.05 11.73 22.95
C SER A 303 12.26 11.63 21.65
N ASN A 304 12.89 11.93 20.52
CA ASN A 304 12.35 11.80 19.16
C ASN A 304 12.94 10.61 18.38
N LYS A 305 13.57 9.61 19.04
CA LYS A 305 14.18 8.43 18.38
C LYS A 305 13.18 7.64 17.50
N GLU A 306 11.89 7.73 17.82
CA GLU A 306 10.79 7.12 17.03
C GLU A 306 9.93 8.18 16.30
N PHE A 307 10.54 9.30 15.87
CA PHE A 307 9.84 10.40 15.18
C PHE A 307 8.85 9.89 14.09
N PRO A 308 7.62 10.42 14.02
CA PRO A 308 7.07 11.59 14.72
C PRO A 308 6.56 11.33 16.15
N ILE A 309 6.85 10.16 16.70
CA ILE A 309 6.49 9.81 18.07
C ILE A 309 7.58 10.28 19.02
N TRP A 310 7.17 11.09 19.99
CA TRP A 310 8.00 11.59 21.07
C TRP A 310 7.70 10.82 22.35
N LYS A 311 8.73 10.28 23.02
CA LYS A 311 8.57 9.47 24.24
C LYS A 311 9.57 9.82 25.33
N THR A 312 9.13 9.70 26.58
CA THR A 312 10.00 9.74 27.76
C THR A 312 9.42 8.86 28.87
N VAL A 313 10.26 8.47 29.83
CA VAL A 313 9.87 7.66 30.99
C VAL A 313 10.22 8.42 32.26
N VAL A 314 9.27 8.53 33.18
CA VAL A 314 9.48 9.13 34.50
C VAL A 314 9.09 8.13 35.57
N TRP A 315 10.00 7.90 36.53
CA TRP A 315 9.71 7.09 37.71
C TRP A 315 8.92 7.90 38.74
N MET A 316 7.72 7.43 39.05
CA MET A 316 6.79 8.05 39.99
C MET A 316 6.59 7.18 41.23
N GLU A 317 6.32 7.80 42.37
CA GLU A 317 5.87 7.12 43.58
C GLU A 317 4.33 7.11 43.64
N LYS A 318 3.73 6.29 44.50
CA LYS A 318 2.27 6.19 44.57
C LYS A 318 1.64 7.53 45.01
N GLU A 319 2.35 8.24 45.87
CA GLU A 319 1.99 9.53 46.44
C GLU A 319 2.01 10.66 45.40
N ASP A 320 2.68 10.47 44.26
CA ASP A 320 2.69 11.44 43.15
C ASP A 320 1.34 11.45 42.39
N PHE A 321 0.47 10.45 42.57
CA PHE A 321 -0.83 10.38 41.90
C PHE A 321 -1.99 10.91 42.77
N PRO A 322 -3.00 11.57 42.17
CA PRO A 322 -3.07 11.95 40.76
C PRO A 322 -2.22 13.18 40.46
N PHE A 323 -1.66 13.25 39.26
CA PHE A 323 -0.94 14.42 38.79
C PHE A 323 -1.51 14.95 37.48
N GLU A 324 -1.21 16.21 37.21
CA GLU A 324 -1.51 16.88 35.97
C GLU A 324 -0.20 17.19 35.22
N TYR A 325 -0.24 17.18 33.89
CA TYR A 325 0.94 17.41 33.06
C TYR A 325 0.60 18.11 31.74
N LYS A 326 1.63 18.71 31.13
CA LYS A 326 1.60 19.31 29.79
C LYS A 326 2.93 19.11 29.08
N TYR A 327 2.86 19.17 27.76
CA TYR A 327 4.05 19.30 26.92
C TYR A 327 4.38 20.77 26.67
N ILE A 328 5.66 21.07 26.49
CA ILE A 328 6.17 22.38 26.11
C ILE A 328 7.08 22.20 24.89
N VAL A 329 6.99 23.10 23.93
CA VAL A 329 7.95 23.20 22.82
C VAL A 329 8.90 24.36 23.09
N CYS A 330 10.19 24.13 22.92
CA CYS A 330 11.20 25.20 23.02
C CYS A 330 12.34 24.96 22.01
N PRO A 331 13.15 25.99 21.70
CA PRO A 331 14.38 25.79 20.93
C PRO A 331 15.33 24.83 21.66
N ARG A 332 16.12 24.07 20.92
CA ARG A 332 17.18 23.24 21.50
C ARG A 332 18.34 24.14 21.98
N GLN A 333 18.78 23.89 23.21
CA GLN A 333 19.95 24.51 23.84
C GLN A 333 20.65 23.46 24.70
N GLU A 334 21.97 23.58 24.86
CA GLU A 334 22.73 22.74 25.80
C GLU A 334 22.28 22.98 27.26
N ASN A 335 21.92 24.23 27.59
CA ASN A 335 21.38 24.58 28.89
C ASN A 335 20.02 25.28 28.74
N ILE A 336 19.00 24.71 29.37
CA ILE A 336 17.63 25.23 29.33
C ILE A 336 17.50 26.63 29.94
N SER A 337 18.38 27.01 30.86
CA SER A 337 18.36 28.35 31.48
C SER A 337 18.71 29.48 30.51
N TYR A 338 19.28 29.17 29.35
CA TYR A 338 19.55 30.14 28.29
C TYR A 338 18.33 30.43 27.40
N ILE A 339 17.24 29.67 27.57
CA ILE A 339 15.98 29.90 26.88
C ILE A 339 15.21 30.96 27.64
N SER A 340 14.90 32.08 26.98
CA SER A 340 14.05 33.11 27.54
C SER A 340 12.61 32.60 27.70
N GLU A 341 11.91 33.09 28.72
CA GLU A 341 10.58 32.59 29.09
C GLU A 341 9.57 32.67 27.93
N GLU A 342 9.66 33.72 27.09
CA GLU A 342 8.78 33.89 25.94
C GLU A 342 8.96 32.85 24.81
N LYS A 343 10.03 32.03 24.86
CA LYS A 343 10.30 30.99 23.87
C LYS A 343 9.76 29.62 24.25
N PHE A 344 9.17 29.46 25.44
CA PHE A 344 8.46 28.25 25.82
C PHE A 344 7.01 28.31 25.29
N ASP A 345 6.70 27.50 24.29
CA ASP A 345 5.34 27.33 23.79
C ASP A 345 4.65 26.19 24.56
N HIS A 346 3.79 26.56 25.50
CA HIS A 346 3.03 25.63 26.32
C HIS A 346 1.86 25.04 25.55
N GLU A 347 1.60 23.75 25.76
CA GLU A 347 0.43 23.09 25.20
C GLU A 347 -0.90 23.82 25.56
N PHE A 348 -1.71 24.11 24.55
CA PHE A 348 -3.01 24.76 24.66
C PHE A 348 -4.08 23.82 25.24
N GLY A 349 -5.13 24.42 25.81
CA GLY A 349 -6.24 23.70 26.46
C GLY A 349 -5.95 23.33 27.92
N GLY A 350 -6.85 22.53 28.51
CA GLY A 350 -6.73 22.08 29.90
C GLY A 350 -5.58 21.09 30.10
N ASN A 351 -5.08 21.01 31.34
CA ASN A 351 -4.02 20.08 31.72
C ASN A 351 -4.43 18.63 31.46
N ARG A 352 -3.49 17.82 30.99
CA ARG A 352 -3.66 16.37 30.91
C ARG A 352 -3.59 15.81 32.32
N LYS A 353 -4.36 14.76 32.63
CA LYS A 353 -4.47 14.21 33.98
C LYS A 353 -4.14 12.74 33.96
N ALA A 354 -3.37 12.29 34.94
CA ALA A 354 -3.08 10.87 35.18
C ALA A 354 -3.58 10.51 36.58
N LYS A 355 -4.31 9.38 36.67
CA LYS A 355 -4.86 8.89 37.94
C LYS A 355 -4.63 7.39 38.04
N LEU A 356 -4.39 6.91 39.25
CA LEU A 356 -4.36 5.47 39.55
C LEU A 356 -5.78 4.91 39.68
N THR A 357 -6.14 3.95 38.84
CA THR A 357 -7.49 3.37 38.80
C THR A 357 -7.63 2.22 39.80
N GLU A 358 -7.71 2.54 41.10
CA GLU A 358 -7.78 1.51 42.16
C GLU A 358 -9.18 0.89 42.35
N LYS A 359 -10.26 1.60 41.96
CA LYS A 359 -11.62 1.35 42.46
C LYS A 359 -12.34 0.07 42.00
N ASN A 360 -11.94 -0.57 40.90
CA ASN A 360 -12.68 -1.72 40.32
C ASN A 360 -11.96 -3.07 40.45
N LEU A 361 -10.85 -3.09 41.16
CA LEU A 361 -10.04 -4.28 41.34
C LEU A 361 -10.36 -4.84 42.73
N ASP A 362 -11.27 -5.81 42.77
CA ASP A 362 -11.63 -6.62 43.95
C ASP A 362 -10.44 -7.53 44.33
N LEU A 363 -9.28 -6.89 44.53
CA LEU A 363 -7.99 -7.50 44.82
C LEU A 363 -7.96 -7.83 46.29
N LYS A 364 -8.47 -9.00 46.62
CA LYS A 364 -8.26 -9.67 47.90
C LYS A 364 -6.75 -9.74 48.17
N SER A 365 -6.30 -8.77 48.98
CA SER A 365 -5.12 -8.69 49.84
C SER A 365 -3.68 -8.93 49.31
N ASN A 366 -3.40 -9.38 48.08
CA ASN A 366 -2.01 -9.69 47.66
C ASN A 366 -1.49 -8.99 46.38
N PHE A 367 -2.22 -8.03 45.79
CA PHE A 367 -1.81 -7.33 44.55
C PHE A 367 -1.58 -5.81 44.75
N LYS A 368 -1.76 -5.30 45.96
CA LYS A 368 -1.74 -3.85 46.28
C LYS A 368 -0.38 -3.15 46.05
N SER A 369 0.67 -3.87 45.64
CA SER A 369 2.06 -3.37 45.57
C SER A 369 2.81 -3.71 44.26
N ASN A 370 2.14 -4.10 43.16
CA ASN A 370 2.84 -4.65 41.98
C ASN A 370 2.41 -4.06 40.63
N ILE A 371 2.20 -2.73 40.54
CA ILE A 371 2.06 -2.02 39.26
C ILE A 371 3.42 -2.05 38.57
N GLN A 372 3.46 -2.59 37.34
CA GLN A 372 4.68 -2.77 36.58
C GLN A 372 5.00 -1.56 35.71
N ALA A 373 4.00 -0.97 35.06
CA ALA A 373 4.16 0.20 34.20
C ALA A 373 2.82 0.90 33.92
N ILE A 374 2.89 2.20 33.64
CA ILE A 374 1.76 2.99 33.13
C ILE A 374 2.18 3.62 31.80
N PHE A 375 1.33 3.50 30.78
CA PHE A 375 1.53 4.08 29.46
C PHE A 375 0.49 5.19 29.23
N LEU A 376 0.94 6.42 29.01
CA LEU A 376 0.09 7.58 28.75
C LEU A 376 0.33 8.09 27.32
N ASP A 377 -0.62 7.83 26.43
CA ASP A 377 -0.63 8.36 25.07
C ASP A 377 -1.38 9.69 25.02
N GLY A 378 -0.62 10.76 24.85
CA GLY A 378 -1.14 12.10 24.67
C GLY A 378 -1.83 12.34 23.33
N GLY A 379 -1.75 11.41 22.37
CA GLY A 379 -2.17 11.67 21.00
C GLY A 379 -1.33 12.79 20.39
N ASN A 380 -1.94 13.73 19.68
CA ASN A 380 -1.23 14.88 19.11
C ASN A 380 -0.88 15.93 20.16
N LEU A 381 0.28 16.55 19.96
CA LEU A 381 0.70 17.74 20.69
C LEU A 381 -0.26 18.90 20.38
N ARG A 382 -0.86 19.50 21.40
CA ARG A 382 -1.79 20.63 21.24
C ARG A 382 -1.02 21.95 21.28
N SER A 383 -0.13 22.18 20.32
CA SER A 383 0.61 23.43 20.17
C SER A 383 0.10 24.20 18.95
N SER A 384 0.21 25.53 18.96
CA SER A 384 -0.08 26.41 17.81
C SER A 384 0.82 26.06 16.64
N GLN A 385 2.01 25.56 16.93
CA GLN A 385 3.02 25.12 15.96
C GLN A 385 2.62 23.79 15.27
N ASN A 386 1.69 23.04 15.84
CA ASN A 386 1.20 21.77 15.29
C ASN A 386 -0.08 21.91 14.44
N GLN A 387 -0.55 23.15 14.18
CA GLN A 387 -1.77 23.44 13.39
C GLN A 387 -1.50 23.80 11.92
N ILE A 388 -0.30 23.54 11.42
CA ILE A 388 0.12 23.95 10.08
C ILE A 388 -0.58 23.08 9.03
N LYS A 389 -1.10 23.75 8.00
CA LYS A 389 -1.68 23.13 6.82
C LYS A 389 -0.74 23.39 5.64
N PRO A 390 0.29 22.57 5.44
CA PRO A 390 1.25 22.80 4.37
C PRO A 390 0.51 22.82 3.02
N ARG A 391 0.80 23.82 2.20
CA ARG A 391 0.46 23.85 0.78
C ARG A 391 1.77 23.72 0.03
N ILE A 392 1.78 22.86 -0.97
CA ILE A 392 3.04 22.42 -1.60
C ILE A 392 2.88 22.48 -3.11
N ALA A 393 3.96 22.86 -3.80
CA ALA A 393 4.08 22.81 -5.24
C ALA A 393 5.06 21.72 -5.70
N GLY A 394 4.78 21.11 -6.85
CA GLY A 394 5.65 20.11 -7.47
C GLY A 394 5.50 20.05 -8.99
N ILE A 395 6.29 19.16 -9.58
CA ILE A 395 6.28 18.87 -11.01
C ILE A 395 5.98 17.40 -11.28
N SER A 396 5.34 17.10 -12.40
CA SER A 396 5.22 15.74 -12.92
C SER A 396 6.02 15.60 -14.21
N ILE A 397 6.85 14.56 -14.29
CA ILE A 397 7.65 14.24 -15.47
C ILE A 397 7.97 12.74 -15.49
N PRO A 398 7.74 12.03 -16.61
CA PRO A 398 8.22 10.66 -16.75
C PRO A 398 9.76 10.61 -16.74
N VAL A 399 10.36 9.58 -16.11
CA VAL A 399 11.84 9.48 -16.09
C VAL A 399 12.40 9.44 -17.51
N PHE A 400 11.76 8.69 -18.43
CA PHE A 400 12.20 8.61 -19.82
C PHE A 400 12.18 9.94 -20.57
N SER A 401 11.43 10.94 -20.06
CA SER A 401 11.33 12.28 -20.64
C SER A 401 12.44 13.23 -20.21
N ILE A 402 13.22 12.89 -19.19
CA ILE A 402 14.37 13.69 -18.75
C ILE A 402 15.47 13.62 -19.82
N ARG A 403 16.20 14.72 -20.02
CA ARG A 403 17.41 14.75 -20.85
C ARG A 403 18.55 15.36 -20.06
N SER A 404 19.75 14.81 -20.22
CA SER A 404 21.00 15.36 -19.71
C SER A 404 22.05 15.41 -20.83
N LYS A 405 23.16 16.11 -20.62
CA LYS A 405 24.23 16.23 -21.63
C LYS A 405 24.98 14.92 -21.86
N ASN A 406 24.97 14.03 -20.88
CA ASN A 406 25.72 12.78 -20.87
C ASN A 406 24.81 11.53 -20.93
N GLY A 407 23.49 11.69 -21.07
CA GLY A 407 22.55 10.57 -21.15
C GLY A 407 22.65 9.77 -22.45
N LEU A 408 22.03 8.58 -22.51
CA LEU A 408 21.98 7.73 -23.70
C LEU A 408 20.61 7.80 -24.39
N GLY A 409 20.20 9.01 -24.78
CA GLY A 409 18.95 9.24 -25.51
C GLY A 409 17.65 9.03 -24.71
N VAL A 410 17.75 8.75 -23.41
CA VAL A 410 16.64 8.57 -22.46
C VAL A 410 17.05 9.12 -21.10
N GLY A 411 16.10 9.56 -20.30
CA GLY A 411 16.37 9.88 -18.91
C GLY A 411 16.65 8.62 -18.09
N GLU A 412 17.63 8.73 -17.20
CA GLU A 412 18.17 7.66 -16.37
C GLU A 412 17.97 7.99 -14.88
N PHE A 413 18.13 7.01 -13.99
CA PHE A 413 17.92 7.28 -12.55
C PHE A 413 18.85 8.36 -11.99
N ASN A 414 20.08 8.46 -12.49
CA ASN A 414 21.02 9.51 -12.06
C ASN A 414 20.56 10.91 -12.50
N ASP A 415 19.78 11.03 -13.59
CA ASP A 415 19.28 12.33 -14.04
C ASP A 415 18.21 12.89 -13.09
N ILE A 416 17.60 12.04 -12.25
CA ILE A 416 16.69 12.49 -11.17
C ILE A 416 17.44 13.41 -10.19
N GLU A 417 18.74 13.19 -9.96
CA GLU A 417 19.54 14.06 -9.07
C GLU A 417 19.67 15.47 -9.65
N LEU A 418 19.93 15.57 -10.95
CA LEU A 418 19.99 16.85 -11.66
C LEU A 418 18.64 17.56 -11.65
N LEU A 419 17.56 16.80 -11.90
CA LEU A 419 16.20 17.33 -11.86
C LEU A 419 15.82 17.81 -10.46
N ALA A 420 16.20 17.07 -9.41
CA ALA A 420 15.95 17.45 -8.03
C ALA A 420 16.71 18.72 -7.63
N ASP A 421 17.95 18.93 -8.10
CA ASP A 421 18.69 20.18 -7.86
C ASP A 421 17.97 21.37 -8.51
N TRP A 422 17.58 21.25 -9.79
CA TRP A 422 16.80 22.29 -10.45
C TRP A 422 15.46 22.55 -9.75
N ALA A 423 14.73 21.48 -9.40
CA ALA A 423 13.43 21.57 -8.76
C ALA A 423 13.51 22.28 -7.40
N SER A 424 14.54 21.97 -6.61
CA SER A 424 14.79 22.62 -5.32
C SER A 424 15.07 24.13 -5.48
N ARG A 425 15.90 24.52 -6.46
CA ARG A 425 16.14 25.94 -6.82
C ARG A 425 14.89 26.67 -7.30
N ALA A 426 13.99 25.94 -7.98
CA ALA A 426 12.71 26.45 -8.43
C ALA A 426 11.64 26.48 -7.32
N HIS A 427 11.98 26.09 -6.08
CA HIS A 427 11.08 26.01 -4.92
C HIS A 427 10.00 24.92 -5.00
N PHE A 428 10.17 23.94 -5.89
CA PHE A 428 9.37 22.72 -5.82
C PHE A 428 9.77 21.87 -4.61
N ARG A 429 8.86 21.00 -4.20
CA ARG A 429 9.04 20.04 -3.11
C ARG A 429 8.59 18.62 -3.47
N PHE A 430 7.95 18.44 -4.62
CA PHE A 430 7.53 17.15 -5.16
C PHE A 430 8.01 16.99 -6.60
N ILE A 431 8.51 15.79 -6.90
CA ILE A 431 8.65 15.28 -8.27
C ILE A 431 7.79 14.02 -8.36
N GLN A 432 6.75 14.06 -9.17
CA GLN A 432 5.98 12.89 -9.56
C GLN A 432 6.58 12.27 -10.82
N ILE A 433 6.81 10.97 -10.78
CA ILE A 433 7.24 10.18 -11.93
C ILE A 433 6.18 9.14 -12.30
N LEU A 434 6.17 8.72 -13.57
CA LEU A 434 5.36 7.60 -14.04
C LEU A 434 5.95 6.25 -13.56
N PRO A 435 5.24 5.12 -13.76
CA PRO A 435 5.78 3.82 -13.39
C PRO A 435 7.14 3.54 -14.03
N ILE A 436 8.04 2.94 -13.25
CA ILE A 436 9.43 2.67 -13.62
C ILE A 436 9.74 1.17 -13.74
N ASN A 437 8.69 0.34 -13.76
CA ASN A 437 8.79 -1.10 -13.77
C ASN A 437 9.25 -1.62 -15.13
N ASP A 438 9.92 -2.78 -15.16
CA ASP A 438 10.30 -3.43 -16.43
C ASP A 438 9.04 -3.82 -17.20
N THR A 439 8.95 -3.36 -18.44
CA THR A 439 7.84 -3.61 -19.37
C THR A 439 8.31 -4.37 -20.62
N ARG A 440 9.57 -4.82 -20.64
CA ARG A 440 10.15 -5.49 -21.81
C ARG A 440 9.55 -6.88 -22.04
N ILE A 441 8.75 -7.01 -23.08
CA ILE A 441 8.14 -8.28 -23.46
C ILE A 441 8.52 -8.64 -24.89
N THR A 442 8.52 -7.69 -25.82
CA THR A 442 8.84 -7.93 -27.25
C THR A 442 10.14 -7.27 -27.71
N GLY A 443 10.65 -6.30 -26.95
CA GLY A 443 11.73 -5.39 -27.36
C GLY A 443 11.29 -4.35 -28.38
N THR A 444 9.98 -4.13 -28.58
CA THR A 444 9.43 -3.20 -29.56
C THR A 444 8.76 -1.99 -28.89
N TRP A 445 8.11 -1.13 -29.68
CA TRP A 445 7.35 0.00 -29.19
C TRP A 445 6.20 -0.37 -28.25
N ASP A 446 5.67 -1.59 -28.34
CA ASP A 446 4.61 -2.08 -27.44
C ASP A 446 5.05 -2.05 -25.97
N ASP A 447 6.36 -2.23 -25.73
CA ASP A 447 6.94 -2.22 -24.38
C ASP A 447 7.16 -0.79 -23.84
N SER A 448 6.95 0.25 -24.65
CA SER A 448 7.08 1.64 -24.19
C SER A 448 5.97 2.04 -23.21
N TYR A 449 4.87 1.26 -23.12
CA TYR A 449 3.73 1.53 -22.24
C TYR A 449 4.06 1.23 -20.76
N PRO A 450 4.26 2.24 -19.89
CA PRO A 450 4.83 2.04 -18.55
C PRO A 450 3.91 1.27 -17.58
N TYR A 451 2.62 1.13 -17.90
CA TYR A 451 1.66 0.45 -17.03
C TYR A 451 1.57 -1.06 -17.29
N SER A 452 2.18 -1.58 -18.36
CA SER A 452 2.18 -3.01 -18.69
C SER A 452 3.39 -3.73 -18.09
N ALA A 453 3.48 -3.71 -16.77
CA ALA A 453 4.65 -4.21 -16.06
C ALA A 453 4.80 -5.74 -16.17
N LEU A 454 5.99 -6.20 -16.59
CA LEU A 454 6.44 -7.61 -16.55
C LEU A 454 6.68 -8.07 -15.10
N SER A 455 6.90 -7.14 -14.18
CA SER A 455 6.89 -7.39 -12.74
C SER A 455 6.35 -6.17 -12.00
N SER A 456 5.53 -6.40 -10.99
CA SER A 456 5.01 -5.33 -10.13
C SER A 456 6.09 -4.59 -9.30
N ILE A 457 7.33 -5.10 -9.29
CA ILE A 457 8.44 -4.58 -8.47
C ILE A 457 9.70 -4.31 -9.30
N ALA A 458 10.08 -5.18 -10.25
CA ALA A 458 11.35 -5.06 -10.96
C ALA A 458 11.48 -3.73 -11.71
N LEU A 459 12.65 -3.12 -11.66
CA LEU A 459 12.96 -1.83 -12.29
C LEU A 459 13.34 -2.03 -13.76
N HIS A 460 12.90 -1.12 -14.63
CA HIS A 460 13.16 -1.23 -16.07
C HIS A 460 14.65 -0.99 -16.39
N PRO A 461 15.31 -1.90 -17.14
CA PRO A 461 16.70 -1.72 -17.56
C PRO A 461 17.00 -0.48 -18.40
N ILE A 462 15.99 0.18 -18.98
CA ILE A 462 16.18 1.40 -19.77
C ILE A 462 16.71 2.56 -18.91
N TYR A 463 16.42 2.55 -17.60
CA TYR A 463 16.80 3.62 -16.68
C TYR A 463 18.21 3.47 -16.11
N ILE A 464 18.95 2.40 -16.46
CA ILE A 464 20.32 2.23 -15.99
C ILE A 464 21.24 3.25 -16.63
N ASN A 465 22.05 3.92 -15.80
CA ASN A 465 23.17 4.72 -16.24
C ASN A 465 24.41 3.82 -16.37
N LEU A 466 24.97 3.74 -17.58
CA LEU A 466 26.11 2.86 -17.85
C LEU A 466 27.43 3.38 -17.24
N ASP A 467 27.60 4.69 -17.09
CA ASP A 467 28.84 5.28 -16.53
C ASP A 467 29.09 4.93 -15.08
N SER A 468 28.00 4.64 -14.36
CA SER A 468 28.03 4.24 -12.96
C SER A 468 28.45 2.78 -12.75
N LEU A 469 28.66 2.03 -13.83
CA LEU A 469 29.08 0.63 -13.80
C LEU A 469 30.61 0.49 -13.82
N ASP A 470 31.08 -0.71 -13.52
CA ASP A 470 32.50 -1.07 -13.62
C ASP A 470 32.87 -1.35 -15.09
N LEU A 471 33.42 -0.33 -15.76
CA LEU A 471 33.72 -0.32 -17.20
C LEU A 471 35.21 -0.47 -17.48
N SER A 472 35.57 -1.26 -18.50
CA SER A 472 36.89 -1.19 -19.12
C SER A 472 37.05 0.10 -19.95
N ASP A 473 38.28 0.53 -20.20
CA ASP A 473 38.57 1.73 -21.01
C ASP A 473 38.00 1.62 -22.44
N GLU A 474 37.99 0.42 -23.01
CA GLU A 474 37.42 0.14 -24.34
C GLU A 474 35.90 0.36 -24.35
N ILE A 475 35.16 -0.25 -23.42
CA ILE A 475 33.71 -0.09 -23.33
C ILE A 475 33.33 1.36 -23.00
N ARG A 476 34.10 2.02 -22.11
CA ARG A 476 33.90 3.44 -21.81
C ARG A 476 34.00 4.30 -23.08
N THR A 477 34.99 4.02 -23.93
CA THR A 477 35.17 4.74 -25.20
C THR A 477 34.01 4.48 -26.18
N GLU A 478 33.54 3.24 -26.28
CA GLU A 478 32.36 2.90 -27.10
C GLU A 478 31.11 3.67 -26.65
N ILE A 479 30.83 3.66 -25.34
CA ILE A 479 29.69 4.38 -24.75
C ILE A 479 29.78 5.89 -25.03
N GLU A 480 30.96 6.48 -24.87
CA GLU A 480 31.17 7.92 -25.14
C GLU A 480 30.92 8.29 -26.61
N ASN A 481 31.24 7.41 -27.56
CA ASN A 481 30.94 7.64 -28.97
C ASN A 481 29.43 7.61 -29.24
N VAL A 482 28.71 6.66 -28.65
CA VAL A 482 27.25 6.55 -28.78
C VAL A 482 26.56 7.77 -28.16
N LYS A 483 26.98 8.21 -26.97
CA LYS A 483 26.44 9.44 -26.34
C LYS A 483 26.64 10.67 -27.21
N LYS A 484 27.83 10.84 -27.79
CA LYS A 484 28.11 11.96 -28.69
C LYS A 484 27.16 11.98 -29.88
N GLU A 485 26.75 10.82 -30.38
CA GLU A 485 25.76 10.70 -31.45
C GLU A 485 24.33 11.00 -30.97
N MET A 486 23.89 10.38 -29.87
CA MET A 486 22.53 10.52 -29.34
C MET A 486 22.24 11.91 -28.76
N ASN A 487 23.27 12.61 -28.27
CA ASN A 487 23.17 13.96 -27.71
C ASN A 487 23.63 15.05 -28.68
N GLN A 488 23.72 14.76 -29.98
CA GLN A 488 23.95 15.79 -30.99
C GLN A 488 22.93 16.91 -30.84
N MET A 489 23.42 18.14 -30.75
CA MET A 489 22.59 19.34 -30.72
C MET A 489 22.63 20.05 -32.08
N VAL A 490 21.48 20.58 -32.48
CA VAL A 490 21.32 21.42 -33.68
C VAL A 490 20.76 22.77 -33.27
N ARG A 491 21.07 23.81 -34.06
CA ARG A 491 20.51 25.14 -33.84
C ARG A 491 19.13 25.21 -34.47
N ASP A 492 18.12 25.44 -33.65
CA ASP A 492 16.75 25.68 -34.11
C ASP A 492 16.72 26.99 -34.92
N PRO A 493 16.37 26.96 -36.21
CA PRO A 493 16.38 28.14 -37.06
C PRO A 493 15.31 29.18 -36.68
N LYS A 494 14.28 28.80 -35.90
CA LYS A 494 13.19 29.70 -35.49
C LYS A 494 13.46 30.35 -34.14
N THR A 495 13.92 29.56 -33.16
CA THR A 495 14.19 30.06 -31.79
C THR A 495 15.64 30.46 -31.57
N ASN A 496 16.53 30.13 -32.52
CA ASN A 496 17.97 30.40 -32.47
C ASN A 496 18.69 29.73 -31.28
N ARG A 497 18.07 28.72 -30.66
CA ARG A 497 18.58 27.96 -29.50
C ARG A 497 19.18 26.62 -29.94
N ASN A 498 19.99 26.01 -29.08
CA ASN A 498 20.45 24.64 -29.29
C ASN A 498 19.40 23.66 -28.74
N ILE A 499 18.98 22.70 -29.57
CA ILE A 499 18.06 21.61 -29.20
C ILE A 499 18.68 20.27 -29.59
N PHE A 500 18.19 19.17 -29.00
CA PHE A 500 18.58 17.84 -29.45
C PHE A 500 18.16 17.60 -30.90
N LYS A 501 19.08 17.04 -31.69
CA LYS A 501 18.82 16.61 -33.08
C LYS A 501 17.72 15.55 -33.14
N TYR A 502 17.69 14.68 -32.15
CA TYR A 502 16.67 13.64 -31.96
C TYR A 502 15.78 14.05 -30.78
N PRO A 503 14.63 14.70 -31.07
CA PRO A 503 13.80 15.33 -30.05
C PRO A 503 12.93 14.33 -29.27
N GLU A 504 12.71 13.14 -29.81
CA GLU A 504 11.87 12.10 -29.20
C GLU A 504 12.74 10.90 -28.79
N LEU A 505 12.25 10.14 -27.82
CA LEU A 505 12.86 8.86 -27.46
C LEU A 505 12.73 7.88 -28.62
N ASP A 506 13.82 7.21 -29.01
CA ASP A 506 13.77 5.99 -29.82
C ASP A 506 13.85 4.77 -28.89
N TYR A 507 12.71 4.32 -28.39
CA TYR A 507 12.66 3.29 -27.35
C TYR A 507 13.36 1.98 -27.77
N PRO A 508 13.04 1.38 -28.94
CA PRO A 508 13.67 0.13 -29.35
C PRO A 508 15.19 0.23 -29.52
N GLU A 509 15.69 1.33 -30.10
CA GLU A 509 17.13 1.49 -30.32
C GLU A 509 17.88 1.71 -29.00
N VAL A 510 17.33 2.54 -28.10
CA VAL A 510 17.96 2.81 -26.80
C VAL A 510 18.00 1.55 -25.94
N ILE A 511 16.89 0.80 -25.84
CA ILE A 511 16.86 -0.40 -25.00
C ILE A 511 17.79 -1.49 -25.54
N LYS A 512 17.80 -1.69 -26.86
CA LYS A 512 18.72 -2.62 -27.51
C LYS A 512 20.17 -2.24 -27.23
N THR A 513 20.54 -0.98 -27.47
CA THR A 513 21.89 -0.46 -27.24
C THR A 513 22.33 -0.68 -25.79
N LYS A 514 21.49 -0.34 -24.82
CA LYS A 514 21.79 -0.54 -23.39
C LYS A 514 21.94 -2.02 -23.06
N MET A 515 21.03 -2.88 -23.51
CA MET A 515 21.10 -4.32 -23.24
C MET A 515 22.35 -4.96 -23.85
N ASP A 516 22.78 -4.53 -25.04
CA ASP A 516 24.02 -4.99 -25.67
C ASP A 516 25.25 -4.61 -24.84
N PHE A 517 25.35 -3.36 -24.37
CA PHE A 517 26.42 -2.94 -23.46
C PHE A 517 26.39 -3.69 -22.13
N LEU A 518 25.21 -3.85 -21.52
CA LEU A 518 25.07 -4.60 -20.26
C LEU A 518 25.55 -6.04 -20.42
N ARG A 519 25.23 -6.72 -21.53
CA ARG A 519 25.73 -8.06 -21.81
C ARG A 519 27.26 -8.08 -21.93
N LYS A 520 27.86 -7.13 -22.64
CA LYS A 520 29.33 -7.01 -22.74
C LYS A 520 29.97 -6.81 -21.34
N ILE A 521 29.44 -5.88 -20.55
CA ILE A 521 29.94 -5.55 -19.21
C ILE A 521 29.80 -6.76 -18.28
N PHE A 522 28.65 -7.44 -18.31
CA PHE A 522 28.42 -8.63 -17.50
C PHE A 522 29.40 -9.75 -17.86
N LEU A 523 29.64 -10.03 -19.15
CA LEU A 523 30.55 -11.10 -19.56
C LEU A 523 31.98 -10.91 -19.03
N ILE A 524 32.47 -9.67 -18.95
CA ILE A 524 33.78 -9.33 -18.39
C ILE A 524 33.79 -9.55 -16.86
N ASN A 525 32.70 -9.19 -16.19
CA ASN A 525 32.65 -9.12 -14.73
C ASN A 525 31.93 -10.32 -14.05
N LYS A 526 31.44 -11.30 -14.81
CA LYS A 526 30.49 -12.30 -14.31
C LYS A 526 30.96 -13.11 -13.11
N GLU A 527 32.24 -13.46 -13.04
CA GLU A 527 32.78 -14.23 -11.91
C GLU A 527 32.84 -13.37 -10.64
N LYS A 528 33.30 -12.12 -10.76
CA LYS A 528 33.27 -11.12 -9.67
C LYS A 528 31.84 -10.86 -9.17
N ILE A 529 30.88 -10.78 -10.10
CA ILE A 529 29.45 -10.58 -9.79
C ILE A 529 28.89 -11.76 -9.00
N LYS A 530 29.16 -13.00 -9.42
CA LYS A 530 28.71 -14.22 -8.73
C LYS A 530 29.28 -14.34 -7.31
N GLU A 531 30.48 -13.83 -7.07
CA GLU A 531 31.15 -13.86 -5.77
C GLU A 531 30.83 -12.66 -4.85
N SER A 532 30.09 -11.66 -5.33
CA SER A 532 29.78 -10.45 -4.55
C SER A 532 28.89 -10.74 -3.34
N LYS A 533 29.35 -10.28 -2.17
CA LYS A 533 28.60 -10.38 -0.90
C LYS A 533 27.40 -9.44 -0.88
N GLU A 534 27.51 -8.29 -1.53
CA GLU A 534 26.46 -7.29 -1.67
C GLU A 534 25.32 -7.82 -2.53
N ILE A 535 25.63 -8.46 -3.66
CA ILE A 535 24.62 -9.09 -4.51
C ILE A 535 23.97 -10.27 -3.78
N ALA A 536 24.75 -11.11 -3.09
CA ALA A 536 24.20 -12.18 -2.26
C ALA A 536 23.25 -11.65 -1.15
N LYS A 537 23.57 -10.48 -0.57
CA LYS A 537 22.69 -9.79 0.38
C LYS A 537 21.43 -9.27 -0.31
N PHE A 538 21.56 -8.63 -1.47
CA PHE A 538 20.44 -8.13 -2.27
C PHE A 538 19.45 -9.25 -2.66
N ILE A 539 19.95 -10.43 -3.07
CA ILE A 539 19.12 -11.61 -3.36
C ILE A 539 18.33 -12.04 -2.11
N ARG A 540 18.97 -12.08 -0.93
CA ARG A 540 18.28 -12.46 0.32
C ARG A 540 17.18 -11.47 0.69
N GLU A 541 17.48 -10.17 0.62
CA GLU A 541 16.55 -9.09 0.97
C GLU A 541 15.36 -9.01 -0.01
N ASN A 542 15.55 -9.41 -1.27
CA ASN A 542 14.54 -9.36 -2.33
C ASN A 542 14.03 -10.75 -2.75
N SER A 543 14.20 -11.76 -1.90
CA SER A 543 13.86 -13.16 -2.20
C SER A 543 12.38 -13.41 -2.51
N SER A 544 11.50 -12.47 -2.17
CA SER A 544 10.05 -12.56 -2.43
C SER A 544 9.67 -12.36 -3.89
N TRP A 545 10.50 -11.71 -4.71
CA TRP A 545 10.16 -11.35 -6.10
C TRP A 545 11.32 -11.56 -7.08
N LEU A 546 12.56 -11.27 -6.68
CA LEU A 546 13.71 -11.23 -7.57
C LEU A 546 14.00 -12.58 -8.25
N PRO A 547 13.98 -13.73 -7.54
CA PRO A 547 14.23 -15.02 -8.19
C PRO A 547 13.24 -15.33 -9.32
N ALA A 548 11.95 -15.08 -9.11
CA ALA A 548 10.91 -15.33 -10.10
C ALA A 548 11.13 -14.48 -11.36
N TYR A 549 11.37 -13.18 -11.17
CA TYR A 549 11.62 -12.25 -12.26
C TYR A 549 12.90 -12.59 -13.05
N SER A 550 14.02 -12.82 -12.36
CA SER A 550 15.30 -13.11 -13.03
C SER A 550 15.28 -14.43 -13.80
N VAL A 551 14.59 -15.45 -13.26
CA VAL A 551 14.39 -16.73 -13.96
C VAL A 551 13.47 -16.58 -15.17
N LEU A 552 12.35 -15.85 -15.04
CA LEU A 552 11.45 -15.58 -16.16
C LEU A 552 12.20 -14.93 -17.33
N CYS A 553 12.95 -13.86 -17.07
CA CYS A 553 13.70 -13.14 -18.10
C CYS A 553 14.79 -14.02 -18.75
N ALA A 554 15.50 -14.82 -17.96
CA ALA A 554 16.52 -15.74 -18.50
C ALA A 554 15.90 -16.87 -19.36
N LEU A 555 14.72 -17.37 -18.98
CA LEU A 555 13.98 -18.34 -19.78
C LEU A 555 13.42 -17.71 -21.06
N ALA A 556 12.91 -16.48 -21.00
CA ALA A 556 12.44 -15.75 -22.19
C ALA A 556 13.58 -15.59 -23.21
N ASP A 557 14.76 -15.14 -22.76
CA ASP A 557 15.96 -15.03 -23.61
C ASP A 557 16.35 -16.39 -24.23
N LYS A 558 16.30 -17.48 -23.45
CA LYS A 558 16.64 -18.82 -23.93
C LYS A 558 15.65 -19.36 -24.97
N ASN A 559 14.36 -19.12 -24.78
CA ASN A 559 13.31 -19.59 -25.69
C ASN A 559 13.11 -18.65 -26.89
N GLY A 560 13.64 -17.42 -26.86
CA GLY A 560 13.44 -16.40 -27.89
C GLY A 560 12.02 -15.83 -27.92
N ILE A 561 11.20 -16.15 -26.91
CA ILE A 561 9.81 -15.68 -26.78
C ILE A 561 9.48 -15.50 -25.31
N SER A 562 8.83 -14.38 -24.97
CA SER A 562 8.51 -14.00 -23.59
C SER A 562 7.18 -14.58 -23.09
N ASP A 563 6.30 -15.05 -23.99
CA ASP A 563 5.06 -15.72 -23.59
C ASP A 563 5.33 -17.14 -23.11
N PHE A 564 5.31 -17.33 -21.79
CA PHE A 564 5.57 -18.60 -21.15
C PHE A 564 4.54 -19.69 -21.48
N ASN A 565 3.35 -19.35 -21.98
CA ASN A 565 2.37 -20.34 -22.41
C ASN A 565 2.84 -21.10 -23.67
N LEU A 566 3.75 -20.50 -24.43
CA LEU A 566 4.32 -21.06 -25.66
C LEU A 566 5.61 -21.85 -25.41
N TRP A 567 6.13 -21.89 -24.18
CA TRP A 567 7.34 -22.65 -23.85
C TRP A 567 7.09 -24.15 -23.78
N ASP A 568 8.09 -24.97 -24.12
CA ASP A 568 7.98 -26.42 -23.96
C ASP A 568 8.05 -26.88 -22.49
N LYS A 569 8.82 -26.16 -21.67
CA LYS A 569 9.01 -26.40 -20.24
C LYS A 569 8.76 -25.12 -19.45
N PHE A 570 8.41 -25.27 -18.16
CA PHE A 570 8.19 -24.15 -17.23
C PHE A 570 7.04 -23.20 -17.63
N ARG A 571 6.00 -23.71 -18.31
CA ARG A 571 4.74 -22.95 -18.55
C ARG A 571 4.10 -22.52 -17.23
N GLN A 572 4.17 -23.40 -16.24
CA GLN A 572 3.96 -23.13 -14.83
C GLN A 572 5.22 -23.55 -14.09
N VAL A 573 5.49 -22.91 -12.95
CA VAL A 573 6.73 -23.14 -12.20
C VAL A 573 6.44 -23.28 -10.71
N THR A 574 7.17 -24.17 -10.03
CA THR A 574 7.14 -24.26 -8.56
C THR A 574 8.28 -23.45 -7.93
N GLN A 575 8.14 -23.14 -6.64
CA GLN A 575 9.21 -22.44 -5.91
C GLN A 575 10.51 -23.26 -5.87
N GLU A 576 10.42 -24.59 -5.79
CA GLU A 576 11.59 -25.48 -5.83
C GLU A 576 12.30 -25.42 -7.18
N GLU A 577 11.57 -25.36 -8.28
CA GLU A 577 12.12 -25.22 -9.63
C GLU A 577 12.83 -23.87 -9.79
N ILE A 578 12.21 -22.76 -9.37
CA ILE A 578 12.87 -21.44 -9.34
C ILE A 578 14.16 -21.51 -8.53
N ASN A 579 14.11 -22.09 -7.33
CA ASN A 579 15.27 -22.21 -6.45
C ASN A 579 16.39 -23.04 -7.10
N PHE A 580 16.06 -24.10 -7.84
CA PHE A 580 17.05 -24.89 -8.59
C PHE A 580 17.66 -24.10 -9.74
N LEU A 581 16.84 -23.36 -10.50
CA LEU A 581 17.28 -22.54 -11.63
C LEU A 581 18.18 -21.37 -11.19
N MET A 582 18.05 -20.93 -9.94
CA MET A 582 18.93 -19.98 -9.26
C MET A 582 20.27 -20.57 -8.79
N THR A 583 20.62 -21.81 -9.14
CA THR A 583 21.91 -22.42 -8.75
C THR A 583 22.82 -22.65 -9.94
N ALA A 584 24.13 -22.69 -9.68
CA ALA A 584 25.16 -23.00 -10.68
C ALA A 584 25.04 -24.39 -11.34
N LYS A 585 24.09 -25.23 -10.89
CA LYS A 585 23.76 -26.52 -11.53
C LYS A 585 22.84 -26.35 -12.74
N SER A 586 22.17 -25.21 -12.88
CA SER A 586 21.28 -24.91 -13.99
C SER A 586 22.03 -24.33 -15.18
N ASP A 587 21.62 -24.71 -16.39
CA ASP A 587 22.22 -24.23 -17.63
C ASP A 587 21.89 -22.76 -17.95
N ILE A 588 20.89 -22.18 -17.28
CA ILE A 588 20.52 -20.76 -17.40
C ILE A 588 21.09 -19.87 -16.30
N PHE A 589 21.89 -20.41 -15.37
CA PHE A 589 22.34 -19.67 -14.18
C PHE A 589 23.07 -18.36 -14.51
N ASP A 590 23.93 -18.34 -15.54
CA ASP A 590 24.60 -17.11 -15.98
C ASP A 590 23.59 -16.05 -16.47
N GLY A 591 22.54 -16.46 -17.19
CA GLY A 591 21.45 -15.56 -17.63
C GLY A 591 20.60 -15.06 -16.46
N VAL A 592 20.36 -15.90 -15.46
CA VAL A 592 19.67 -15.50 -14.22
C VAL A 592 20.50 -14.46 -13.46
N MET A 593 21.80 -14.71 -13.28
CA MET A 593 22.71 -13.79 -12.60
C MET A 593 22.88 -12.46 -13.34
N PHE A 594 22.77 -12.45 -14.67
CA PHE A 594 22.73 -11.23 -15.47
C PHE A 594 21.57 -10.31 -15.05
N TYR A 595 20.34 -10.85 -14.97
CA TYR A 595 19.18 -10.06 -14.55
C TYR A 595 19.21 -9.69 -13.07
N VAL A 596 19.74 -10.56 -12.19
CA VAL A 596 19.99 -10.22 -10.78
C VAL A 596 20.93 -9.01 -10.66
N TRP A 597 22.03 -9.01 -11.43
CA TRP A 597 23.00 -7.93 -11.42
C TRP A 597 22.41 -6.61 -11.92
N ILE A 598 21.64 -6.64 -13.02
CA ILE A 598 20.96 -5.44 -13.53
C ILE A 598 20.05 -4.84 -12.45
N GLN A 599 19.22 -5.66 -11.80
CA GLN A 599 18.32 -5.18 -10.74
C GLN A 599 19.08 -4.62 -9.54
N PHE A 600 20.23 -5.22 -9.18
CA PHE A 600 21.09 -4.70 -8.12
C PHE A 600 21.68 -3.32 -8.46
N GLU A 601 22.16 -3.11 -9.69
CA GLU A 601 22.71 -1.81 -10.10
C GLU A 601 21.63 -0.74 -10.23
N LEU A 602 20.45 -1.08 -10.79
CA LEU A 602 19.29 -0.19 -10.85
C LEU A 602 18.84 0.22 -9.44
N ASP A 603 18.77 -0.74 -8.51
CA ASP A 603 18.41 -0.49 -7.12
C ASP A 603 19.37 0.50 -6.45
N LYS A 604 20.68 0.32 -6.67
CA LYS A 604 21.71 1.20 -6.13
C LYS A 604 21.60 2.61 -6.70
N GLN A 605 21.40 2.74 -8.02
CA GLN A 605 21.27 4.04 -8.69
C GLN A 605 20.01 4.79 -8.23
N LEU A 606 18.84 4.15 -8.28
CA LEU A 606 17.59 4.77 -7.83
C LEU A 606 17.62 5.12 -6.34
N SER A 607 18.12 4.22 -5.49
CA SER A 607 18.25 4.50 -4.05
C SER A 607 19.17 5.69 -3.76
N THR A 608 20.21 5.88 -4.58
CA THR A 608 21.12 7.03 -4.47
C THR A 608 20.41 8.30 -4.89
N ALA A 609 19.74 8.28 -6.05
CA ALA A 609 19.02 9.43 -6.56
C ALA A 609 17.91 9.90 -5.62
N VAL A 610 17.14 8.97 -5.04
CA VAL A 610 16.11 9.26 -4.03
C VAL A 610 16.71 9.91 -2.78
N LYS A 611 17.84 9.38 -2.27
CA LYS A 611 18.51 9.97 -1.11
C LYS A 611 19.01 11.38 -1.39
N THR A 612 19.56 11.62 -2.58
CA THR A 612 19.97 12.96 -3.01
C THR A 612 18.77 13.91 -3.09
N ALA A 613 17.67 13.50 -3.73
CA ALA A 613 16.44 14.29 -3.82
C ALA A 613 15.89 14.63 -2.43
N ASN A 614 15.79 13.66 -1.53
CA ASN A 614 15.31 13.88 -0.16
C ASN A 614 16.21 14.86 0.61
N ARG A 615 17.55 14.79 0.43
CA ARG A 615 18.49 15.75 1.04
C ARG A 615 18.30 17.18 0.52
N LEU A 616 17.82 17.34 -0.71
CA LEU A 616 17.47 18.62 -1.32
C LEU A 616 16.05 19.10 -0.95
N GLY A 617 15.37 18.40 -0.04
CA GLY A 617 14.00 18.70 0.39
C GLY A 617 12.95 18.33 -0.65
N ILE A 618 13.26 17.42 -1.58
CA ILE A 618 12.36 16.96 -2.64
C ILE A 618 11.83 15.57 -2.33
N VAL A 619 10.51 15.45 -2.31
CA VAL A 619 9.81 14.16 -2.24
C VAL A 619 9.72 13.55 -3.63
N LEU A 620 10.14 12.29 -3.75
CA LEU A 620 9.87 11.50 -4.94
C LEU A 620 8.53 10.76 -4.78
N MET A 621 7.60 11.07 -5.67
CA MET A 621 6.28 10.46 -5.73
C MET A 621 6.22 9.47 -6.89
N GLY A 622 6.02 8.21 -6.56
CA GLY A 622 5.83 7.16 -7.55
C GLY A 622 4.39 7.09 -8.06
N ASP A 623 4.18 6.22 -9.05
CA ASP A 623 2.87 5.91 -9.61
C ASP A 623 2.67 4.40 -9.60
N LEU A 624 1.52 3.95 -9.08
CA LEU A 624 1.20 2.54 -8.86
C LEU A 624 0.14 2.09 -9.85
N PRO A 625 0.50 1.35 -10.91
CA PRO A 625 -0.45 0.74 -11.81
C PRO A 625 -1.41 -0.20 -11.08
N ILE A 626 -2.70 -0.14 -11.45
CA ILE A 626 -3.72 -1.08 -10.95
C ILE A 626 -3.49 -2.52 -11.41
N GLY A 627 -2.72 -2.75 -12.48
CA GLY A 627 -2.52 -4.07 -13.07
C GLY A 627 -1.06 -4.45 -13.29
N VAL A 628 -0.87 -5.63 -13.89
CA VAL A 628 0.39 -6.16 -14.42
C VAL A 628 0.10 -6.82 -15.77
N ASP A 629 1.11 -7.02 -16.61
CA ASP A 629 0.93 -7.77 -17.86
C ASP A 629 0.56 -9.24 -17.55
N LEU A 630 -0.24 -9.86 -18.42
CA LEU A 630 -0.64 -11.28 -18.31
C LEU A 630 0.58 -12.23 -18.32
N ARG A 631 1.67 -11.81 -18.96
CA ARG A 631 2.94 -12.55 -19.07
C ARG A 631 3.92 -12.22 -17.94
N SER A 632 3.49 -11.46 -16.93
CA SER A 632 4.34 -11.03 -15.82
C SER A 632 4.81 -12.19 -14.93
N ALA A 633 5.92 -11.96 -14.23
CA ALA A 633 6.43 -12.88 -13.20
C ALA A 633 5.42 -13.09 -12.06
N ASP A 634 4.62 -12.06 -11.77
CA ASP A 634 3.52 -12.09 -10.81
C ASP A 634 2.47 -13.15 -11.21
N VAL A 635 1.97 -13.09 -12.45
CA VAL A 635 0.96 -14.02 -12.96
C VAL A 635 1.55 -15.42 -13.17
N TRP A 636 2.78 -15.52 -13.67
CA TRP A 636 3.46 -16.79 -13.93
C TRP A 636 3.61 -17.66 -12.66
N THR A 637 3.95 -17.03 -11.53
CA THR A 637 4.18 -17.74 -10.26
C THR A 637 2.94 -17.88 -9.38
N GLN A 638 1.98 -16.97 -9.51
CA GLN A 638 0.79 -16.92 -8.66
C GLN A 638 -0.49 -16.66 -9.47
N PRO A 639 -0.83 -17.51 -10.47
CA PRO A 639 -1.96 -17.27 -11.36
C PRO A 639 -3.31 -17.23 -10.63
N SER A 640 -3.43 -17.90 -9.47
CA SER A 640 -4.67 -17.93 -8.66
C SER A 640 -5.05 -16.57 -8.07
N LEU A 641 -4.12 -15.62 -8.00
CA LEU A 641 -4.39 -14.25 -7.54
C LEU A 641 -5.07 -13.37 -8.60
N PHE A 642 -5.27 -13.89 -9.80
CA PHE A 642 -5.78 -13.17 -10.95
C PHE A 642 -6.94 -13.93 -11.62
N ASN A 643 -7.89 -13.22 -12.22
CA ASN A 643 -8.89 -13.81 -13.11
C ASN A 643 -8.35 -13.68 -14.54
N LEU A 644 -7.95 -14.79 -15.15
CA LEU A 644 -7.24 -14.82 -16.45
C LEU A 644 -8.19 -14.86 -17.65
N ASP A 645 -9.48 -15.06 -17.40
CA ASP A 645 -10.56 -15.04 -18.39
C ASP A 645 -11.11 -13.63 -18.65
N CYS A 646 -10.71 -12.66 -17.84
CA CYS A 646 -11.20 -11.28 -17.92
C CYS A 646 -10.05 -10.27 -17.84
N ASN A 647 -10.25 -9.15 -18.53
CA ASN A 647 -9.37 -8.01 -18.55
C ASN A 647 -9.97 -6.83 -17.75
N ALA A 648 -9.12 -6.08 -17.09
CA ALA A 648 -9.46 -4.78 -16.52
C ALA A 648 -9.58 -3.72 -17.63
N GLY A 649 -10.45 -2.75 -17.40
CA GLY A 649 -10.65 -1.64 -18.31
C GLY A 649 -11.45 -0.51 -17.69
N ALA A 650 -12.06 0.30 -18.55
CA ALA A 650 -13.00 1.33 -18.17
C ALA A 650 -14.22 1.33 -19.11
N PRO A 651 -15.42 1.64 -18.59
CA PRO A 651 -16.56 1.93 -19.45
C PRO A 651 -16.30 3.21 -20.27
N PRO A 652 -17.13 3.51 -21.27
CA PRO A 652 -17.05 4.79 -21.98
C PRO A 652 -17.04 6.02 -21.04
N ASP A 653 -16.11 6.94 -21.26
CA ASP A 653 -15.88 8.13 -20.43
C ASP A 653 -15.37 9.35 -21.22
N TYR A 654 -14.85 10.37 -20.52
CA TYR A 654 -14.28 11.59 -21.13
C TYR A 654 -13.11 11.29 -22.08
N PHE A 655 -12.32 10.26 -21.78
CA PHE A 655 -11.14 9.89 -22.56
C PHE A 655 -11.50 9.01 -23.75
N SER A 656 -12.43 8.05 -23.60
CA SER A 656 -12.80 7.12 -24.67
C SER A 656 -14.31 6.88 -24.79
N LYS A 657 -14.88 7.18 -25.97
CA LYS A 657 -16.30 6.91 -26.28
C LYS A 657 -16.64 5.43 -26.41
N LYS A 658 -15.65 4.55 -26.62
CA LYS A 658 -15.83 3.09 -26.76
C LYS A 658 -15.43 2.32 -25.50
N GLY A 659 -15.12 3.04 -24.42
CA GLY A 659 -14.45 2.48 -23.25
C GLY A 659 -13.00 2.10 -23.56
N GLN A 660 -12.33 1.55 -22.56
CA GLN A 660 -10.93 1.15 -22.67
C GLN A 660 -10.78 -0.30 -22.21
N ASN A 661 -9.98 -1.08 -22.92
CA ASN A 661 -9.54 -2.40 -22.49
C ASN A 661 -8.04 -2.29 -22.24
N TRP A 662 -7.61 -2.47 -20.99
CA TRP A 662 -6.21 -2.33 -20.62
C TRP A 662 -5.44 -3.64 -20.73
N PHE A 663 -6.14 -4.76 -21.00
CA PHE A 663 -5.57 -6.10 -21.19
C PHE A 663 -4.83 -6.69 -19.97
N PHE A 664 -4.90 -6.03 -18.82
CA PHE A 664 -4.43 -6.58 -17.55
C PHE A 664 -5.46 -7.56 -17.00
N PRO A 665 -5.09 -8.71 -16.44
CA PRO A 665 -6.04 -9.55 -15.73
C PRO A 665 -6.60 -8.81 -14.51
N THR A 666 -7.87 -9.04 -14.19
CA THR A 666 -8.45 -8.51 -12.94
C THR A 666 -7.94 -9.31 -11.74
N TYR A 667 -7.97 -8.71 -10.54
CA TYR A 667 -7.53 -9.42 -9.32
C TYR A 667 -8.61 -10.34 -8.77
N ASN A 668 -8.19 -11.55 -8.35
CA ASN A 668 -8.99 -12.42 -7.50
C ASN A 668 -8.86 -11.98 -6.03
N TRP A 669 -9.61 -10.94 -5.68
CA TRP A 669 -9.59 -10.36 -4.33
C TRP A 669 -9.97 -11.33 -3.22
N MET A 670 -10.77 -12.37 -3.51
CA MET A 670 -11.13 -13.40 -2.52
C MET A 670 -9.90 -14.24 -2.14
N GLU A 671 -9.08 -14.63 -3.12
CA GLU A 671 -7.85 -15.38 -2.85
C GLU A 671 -6.79 -14.50 -2.17
N MET A 672 -6.72 -13.21 -2.54
CA MET A 672 -5.88 -12.24 -1.83
C MET A 672 -6.31 -12.07 -0.37
N GLU A 673 -7.61 -12.02 -0.07
CA GLU A 673 -8.12 -11.92 1.31
C GLU A 673 -7.75 -13.17 2.13
N ARG A 674 -7.84 -14.37 1.55
CA ARG A 674 -7.44 -15.63 2.21
C ARG A 674 -5.96 -15.65 2.61
N SER A 675 -5.10 -15.02 1.81
CA SER A 675 -3.67 -14.87 2.10
C SER A 675 -3.34 -13.60 2.91
N ASN A 676 -4.36 -12.95 3.49
CA ASN A 676 -4.23 -11.70 4.25
C ASN A 676 -3.49 -10.59 3.46
N TYR A 677 -3.76 -10.53 2.16
CA TYR A 677 -3.25 -9.54 1.21
C TYR A 677 -1.72 -9.48 1.12
N LYS A 678 -1.03 -10.61 1.32
CA LYS A 678 0.43 -10.70 1.29
C LYS A 678 1.04 -10.13 0.01
N TYR A 679 0.40 -10.35 -1.14
CA TYR A 679 0.79 -9.79 -2.44
C TYR A 679 0.92 -8.26 -2.39
N TRP A 680 -0.15 -7.56 -1.99
CA TRP A 680 -0.18 -6.11 -1.89
C TRP A 680 0.76 -5.56 -0.82
N ILE A 681 0.83 -6.22 0.34
CA ILE A 681 1.74 -5.79 1.41
C ILE A 681 3.20 -5.86 0.93
N ASN A 682 3.58 -6.94 0.25
CA ASN A 682 4.93 -7.08 -0.31
C ASN A 682 5.21 -6.01 -1.38
N ARG A 683 4.27 -5.79 -2.31
CA ARG A 683 4.40 -4.76 -3.36
C ARG A 683 4.63 -3.37 -2.76
N LEU A 684 3.80 -2.97 -1.79
CA LEU A 684 3.94 -1.67 -1.10
C LEU A 684 5.27 -1.58 -0.34
N THR A 685 5.66 -2.64 0.38
CA THR A 685 6.92 -2.68 1.15
C THR A 685 8.14 -2.47 0.25
N CYS A 686 8.15 -3.05 -0.95
CA CYS A 686 9.23 -2.82 -1.90
C CYS A 686 9.26 -1.36 -2.40
N LEU A 687 8.09 -0.78 -2.69
CA LEU A 687 7.98 0.60 -3.20
C LEU A 687 8.36 1.66 -2.15
N GLU A 688 8.15 1.41 -0.86
CA GLU A 688 8.58 2.29 0.24
C GLU A 688 10.09 2.58 0.24
N LYS A 689 10.89 1.70 -0.38
CA LYS A 689 12.33 1.90 -0.52
C LYS A 689 12.66 3.13 -1.36
N TYR A 690 11.84 3.44 -2.35
CA TYR A 690 12.12 4.47 -3.35
C TYR A 690 11.22 5.70 -3.19
N PHE A 691 9.99 5.53 -2.72
CA PHE A 691 8.99 6.59 -2.76
C PHE A 691 8.53 6.99 -1.35
N GLN A 692 8.32 8.30 -1.17
CA GLN A 692 7.71 8.84 0.06
C GLN A 692 6.23 9.13 -0.15
N ALA A 693 5.78 9.26 -1.40
CA ALA A 693 4.38 9.37 -1.77
C ALA A 693 4.09 8.47 -2.98
N LEU A 694 2.83 8.06 -3.13
CA LEU A 694 2.42 7.18 -4.20
C LEU A 694 1.06 7.65 -4.75
N ARG A 695 1.02 7.96 -6.05
CA ARG A 695 -0.24 8.01 -6.79
C ARG A 695 -0.72 6.57 -6.95
N VAL A 696 -1.95 6.30 -6.52
CA VAL A 696 -2.62 5.04 -6.79
C VAL A 696 -3.50 5.24 -8.00
N ASP A 697 -3.04 4.71 -9.13
CA ASP A 697 -3.76 4.74 -10.39
C ASP A 697 -5.08 3.99 -10.25
N HIS A 698 -6.16 4.59 -10.76
CA HIS A 698 -7.50 4.04 -10.72
C HIS A 698 -7.91 3.54 -9.32
N ILE A 699 -7.88 4.40 -8.29
CA ILE A 699 -8.20 3.97 -6.90
C ILE A 699 -9.62 3.40 -6.77
N ILE A 700 -10.49 3.71 -7.75
CA ILE A 700 -11.82 3.14 -7.90
C ILE A 700 -11.76 1.60 -7.96
N GLY A 701 -10.67 1.00 -8.47
CA GLY A 701 -10.39 -0.44 -8.47
C GLY A 701 -10.46 -1.13 -7.09
N TRP A 702 -10.26 -0.37 -6.00
CA TRP A 702 -10.41 -0.86 -4.62
C TRP A 702 -11.86 -0.94 -4.16
N PHE A 703 -12.77 -0.29 -4.89
CA PHE A 703 -14.22 -0.40 -4.73
C PHE A 703 -14.77 -1.47 -5.68
N ARG A 704 -14.37 -1.36 -6.94
CA ARG A 704 -14.81 -2.17 -8.08
C ARG A 704 -13.96 -1.90 -9.32
N ILE A 705 -13.81 -2.89 -10.17
CA ILE A 705 -13.14 -2.77 -11.47
C ILE A 705 -14.16 -3.00 -12.59
N TRP A 706 -13.94 -2.37 -13.74
CA TRP A 706 -14.67 -2.73 -14.96
C TRP A 706 -13.97 -3.93 -15.60
N GLU A 707 -14.70 -5.03 -15.66
CA GLU A 707 -14.23 -6.35 -16.07
C GLU A 707 -14.80 -6.70 -17.43
N ILE A 708 -13.92 -7.03 -18.37
CA ILE A 708 -14.25 -7.30 -19.78
C ILE A 708 -13.77 -8.72 -20.11
N PRO A 709 -14.63 -9.61 -20.62
CA PRO A 709 -14.17 -10.93 -21.06
C PRO A 709 -13.01 -10.83 -22.08
N ASN A 710 -11.99 -11.68 -21.95
CA ASN A 710 -10.73 -11.56 -22.70
C ASN A 710 -10.86 -11.72 -24.23
N TYR A 711 -12.00 -12.21 -24.71
CA TYR A 711 -12.33 -12.31 -26.13
C TYR A 711 -12.90 -11.01 -26.74
N TYR A 712 -13.07 -9.95 -25.93
CA TYR A 712 -13.34 -8.60 -26.40
C TYR A 712 -12.06 -7.76 -26.51
N LYS A 713 -11.98 -6.90 -27.53
CA LYS A 713 -10.84 -5.99 -27.76
C LYS A 713 -11.13 -4.55 -27.33
N GLN A 714 -12.41 -4.16 -27.26
CA GLN A 714 -12.85 -2.84 -26.81
C GLN A 714 -13.42 -2.90 -25.39
N GLY A 715 -13.56 -1.73 -24.74
CA GLY A 715 -14.03 -1.64 -23.35
C GLY A 715 -15.54 -1.75 -23.16
N LEU A 716 -16.34 -1.54 -24.21
CA LEU A 716 -17.79 -1.41 -24.11
C LEU A 716 -18.52 -2.63 -23.52
N MET A 717 -18.01 -3.83 -23.76
CA MET A 717 -18.65 -5.12 -23.45
C MET A 717 -18.23 -5.67 -22.06
N GLY A 718 -17.95 -4.79 -21.11
CA GLY A 718 -17.63 -5.17 -19.72
C GLY A 718 -18.78 -4.93 -18.73
N HIS A 719 -18.54 -5.27 -17.47
CA HIS A 719 -19.42 -4.95 -16.35
C HIS A 719 -18.60 -4.66 -15.09
N PHE A 720 -19.22 -4.17 -14.01
CA PHE A 720 -18.51 -3.92 -12.76
C PHE A 720 -18.35 -5.21 -11.95
N ASN A 721 -17.18 -5.37 -11.32
CA ASN A 721 -16.86 -6.44 -10.37
C ASN A 721 -16.17 -5.87 -9.12
N PRO A 722 -16.70 -6.10 -7.90
CA PRO A 722 -17.96 -6.78 -7.63
C PRO A 722 -19.16 -5.91 -8.00
N SER A 723 -20.27 -6.56 -8.33
CA SER A 723 -21.58 -5.91 -8.47
C SER A 723 -22.70 -6.90 -8.16
N ILE A 724 -23.86 -6.37 -7.78
CA ILE A 724 -25.12 -7.12 -7.65
C ILE A 724 -25.71 -7.23 -9.07
N PRO A 725 -25.84 -8.44 -9.62
CA PRO A 725 -26.37 -8.63 -10.97
C PRO A 725 -27.87 -8.35 -11.03
N ILE A 726 -28.41 -8.40 -12.25
CA ILE A 726 -29.85 -8.54 -12.49
C ILE A 726 -30.14 -10.04 -12.57
N TYR A 727 -31.04 -10.53 -11.72
CA TYR A 727 -31.37 -11.95 -11.70
C TYR A 727 -32.41 -12.30 -12.75
N ARG A 728 -32.33 -13.50 -13.33
CA ARG A 728 -33.30 -14.01 -14.31
C ARG A 728 -34.73 -13.90 -13.80
N GLN A 729 -34.97 -14.30 -12.55
CA GLN A 729 -36.30 -14.25 -11.95
C GLN A 729 -36.83 -12.82 -11.80
N GLU A 730 -35.95 -11.83 -11.57
CA GLU A 730 -36.31 -10.41 -11.52
C GLU A 730 -36.85 -9.94 -12.87
N LEU A 731 -36.17 -10.31 -13.97
CA LEU A 731 -36.62 -10.01 -15.33
C LEU A 731 -37.95 -10.69 -15.68
N ILE A 732 -38.12 -11.98 -15.34
CA ILE A 732 -39.37 -12.73 -15.59
C ILE A 732 -40.54 -12.06 -14.86
N ASN A 733 -40.35 -11.68 -13.60
CA ASN A 733 -41.38 -11.02 -12.80
C ASN A 733 -41.78 -9.65 -13.35
N LEU A 734 -40.88 -8.99 -14.07
CA LEU A 734 -41.11 -7.71 -14.75
C LEU A 734 -41.63 -7.86 -16.19
N GLY A 735 -41.96 -9.10 -16.62
CA GLY A 735 -42.55 -9.38 -17.94
C GLY A 735 -41.53 -9.59 -19.06
N ILE A 736 -40.25 -9.76 -18.75
CA ILE A 736 -39.18 -9.98 -19.73
C ILE A 736 -38.84 -11.48 -19.77
N GLN A 737 -39.03 -12.11 -20.94
CA GLN A 737 -38.81 -13.55 -21.12
C GLN A 737 -37.90 -13.90 -22.30
N ASN A 738 -37.75 -13.02 -23.29
CA ASN A 738 -36.93 -13.27 -24.48
C ASN A 738 -35.46 -12.85 -24.24
N PHE A 739 -34.73 -13.65 -23.47
CA PHE A 739 -33.32 -13.38 -23.14
C PHE A 739 -32.38 -13.48 -24.34
N GLN A 740 -32.68 -14.35 -25.31
CA GLN A 740 -31.90 -14.45 -26.55
C GLN A 740 -31.87 -13.11 -27.29
N ARG A 741 -33.03 -12.45 -27.45
CA ARG A 741 -33.13 -11.13 -28.09
C ARG A 741 -32.36 -10.03 -27.37
N LEU A 742 -32.16 -10.14 -26.06
CA LEU A 742 -31.49 -9.12 -25.26
C LEU A 742 -29.97 -9.34 -25.14
N CYS A 743 -29.52 -10.59 -25.20
CA CYS A 743 -28.13 -10.97 -24.94
C CYS A 743 -27.33 -11.31 -26.21
N GLN A 744 -28.01 -11.59 -27.34
CA GLN A 744 -27.35 -11.81 -28.62
C GLN A 744 -27.43 -10.57 -29.52
N PRO A 745 -26.45 -10.35 -30.42
CA PRO A 745 -26.46 -9.22 -31.34
C PRO A 745 -27.76 -9.17 -32.16
N TYR A 746 -28.47 -8.04 -32.13
CA TYR A 746 -29.68 -7.85 -32.92
C TYR A 746 -29.32 -7.24 -34.28
N LEU A 747 -29.26 -8.09 -35.31
CA LEU A 747 -28.81 -7.70 -36.65
C LEU A 747 -29.94 -7.84 -37.66
N SER A 748 -30.94 -6.95 -37.59
CA SER A 748 -31.93 -6.83 -38.67
C SER A 748 -31.34 -6.08 -39.87
N PHE A 749 -31.99 -6.14 -41.03
CA PHE A 749 -31.50 -5.44 -42.23
C PHE A 749 -31.34 -3.92 -42.00
N HIS A 750 -32.27 -3.28 -41.28
CA HIS A 750 -32.18 -1.84 -41.00
C HIS A 750 -30.97 -1.50 -40.08
N VAL A 751 -30.60 -2.40 -39.16
CA VAL A 751 -29.41 -2.23 -38.31
C VAL A 751 -28.16 -2.29 -39.19
N LEU A 752 -28.10 -3.24 -40.12
CA LEU A 752 -26.99 -3.33 -41.07
C LEU A 752 -26.89 -2.06 -41.94
N GLU A 753 -28.01 -1.55 -42.46
CA GLU A 753 -28.05 -0.29 -43.23
C GLU A 753 -27.60 0.94 -42.43
N HIS A 754 -27.75 0.93 -41.10
CA HIS A 754 -27.29 2.03 -40.25
C HIS A 754 -25.76 2.08 -40.14
N TYR A 755 -25.11 0.92 -40.08
CA TYR A 755 -23.67 0.82 -39.82
C TYR A 755 -22.81 0.67 -41.08
N LEU A 756 -23.36 0.09 -42.16
CA LEU A 756 -22.62 -0.29 -43.36
C LEU A 756 -22.85 0.71 -44.50
N GLU A 757 -21.78 1.02 -45.23
CA GLU A 757 -21.85 1.67 -46.53
C GLU A 757 -22.33 0.66 -47.62
N LYS A 758 -22.79 1.15 -48.77
CA LYS A 758 -23.39 0.30 -49.83
C LYS A 758 -22.48 -0.84 -50.30
N ASP A 759 -21.19 -0.59 -50.45
CA ASP A 759 -20.19 -1.57 -50.85
C ASP A 759 -19.84 -2.56 -49.72
N GLN A 760 -20.01 -2.16 -48.46
CA GLN A 760 -19.80 -3.03 -47.30
C GLN A 760 -20.98 -3.99 -47.09
N LEU A 761 -22.20 -3.58 -47.43
CA LEU A 761 -23.38 -4.44 -47.41
C LEU A 761 -23.23 -5.67 -48.31
N GLU A 762 -22.57 -5.54 -49.45
CA GLU A 762 -22.33 -6.68 -50.36
C GLU A 762 -21.38 -7.73 -49.75
N LYS A 763 -20.42 -7.27 -48.93
CA LYS A 763 -19.39 -8.13 -48.29
C LYS A 763 -19.84 -8.70 -46.95
N ILE A 764 -20.93 -8.22 -46.36
CA ILE A 764 -21.33 -8.63 -45.00
C ILE A 764 -21.67 -10.13 -44.92
N HIS A 765 -22.06 -10.75 -46.04
CA HIS A 765 -22.34 -12.17 -46.16
C HIS A 765 -21.10 -13.06 -45.96
N ASP A 766 -19.89 -12.51 -46.01
CA ASP A 766 -18.67 -13.23 -45.68
C ASP A 766 -18.60 -13.50 -44.17
N PHE A 767 -19.16 -12.60 -43.35
CA PHE A 767 -19.08 -12.63 -41.89
C PHE A 767 -20.38 -13.08 -41.21
N LEU A 768 -21.53 -12.80 -41.82
CA LEU A 768 -22.86 -13.07 -41.28
C LEU A 768 -23.61 -14.12 -42.11
N GLU A 769 -24.53 -14.82 -41.47
CA GLU A 769 -25.51 -15.71 -42.10
C GLU A 769 -26.93 -15.36 -41.65
N LYS A 770 -27.95 -15.75 -42.43
CA LYS A 770 -29.34 -15.47 -42.08
C LYS A 770 -29.87 -16.54 -41.11
N ASP A 771 -30.59 -16.10 -40.09
CA ASP A 771 -31.33 -16.97 -39.19
C ASP A 771 -32.67 -17.42 -39.82
N GLN A 772 -33.41 -18.24 -39.07
CA GLN A 772 -34.70 -18.80 -39.51
C GLN A 772 -35.80 -17.75 -39.69
N PHE A 773 -35.60 -16.54 -39.15
CA PHE A 773 -36.54 -15.43 -39.17
C PHE A 773 -36.13 -14.32 -40.15
N GLY A 774 -35.03 -14.51 -40.89
CA GLY A 774 -34.52 -13.56 -41.86
C GLY A 774 -33.65 -12.44 -41.28
N ASN A 775 -33.35 -12.47 -39.97
CA ASN A 775 -32.31 -11.62 -39.38
C ASN A 775 -30.93 -12.21 -39.64
N PHE A 776 -29.88 -11.49 -39.27
CA PHE A 776 -28.51 -11.94 -39.43
C PHE A 776 -27.92 -12.39 -38.09
N GLN A 777 -27.01 -13.36 -38.16
CA GLN A 777 -26.18 -13.80 -37.04
C GLN A 777 -24.73 -13.93 -37.50
N PHE A 778 -23.78 -13.76 -36.58
CA PHE A 778 -22.37 -13.98 -36.90
C PHE A 778 -22.12 -15.45 -37.18
N LYS A 779 -21.34 -15.74 -38.23
CA LYS A 779 -20.78 -17.08 -38.42
C LYS A 779 -19.86 -17.43 -37.25
N PRO A 780 -19.68 -18.72 -36.91
CA PRO A 780 -18.84 -19.15 -35.77
C PRO A 780 -17.39 -18.64 -35.81
N ASP A 781 -16.89 -18.32 -36.99
CA ASP A 781 -15.54 -17.78 -37.18
C ASP A 781 -15.40 -16.28 -36.89
N PHE A 782 -16.50 -15.56 -36.63
CA PHE A 782 -16.52 -14.11 -36.44
C PHE A 782 -17.42 -13.67 -35.28
N ASP A 783 -17.91 -14.59 -34.44
CA ASP A 783 -18.86 -14.32 -33.35
C ASP A 783 -18.26 -13.65 -32.10
N THR A 784 -16.96 -13.30 -32.13
CA THR A 784 -16.26 -12.55 -31.07
C THR A 784 -15.30 -11.53 -31.67
N GLN A 785 -14.99 -10.47 -30.91
CA GLN A 785 -14.06 -9.45 -31.38
C GLN A 785 -12.64 -10.01 -31.56
N SER A 786 -12.18 -10.96 -30.74
CA SER A 786 -10.88 -11.61 -30.95
C SER A 786 -10.79 -12.35 -32.28
N LYS A 787 -11.80 -13.16 -32.63
CA LYS A 787 -11.81 -13.87 -33.92
C LYS A 787 -11.84 -12.91 -35.10
N ILE A 788 -12.63 -11.84 -35.02
CA ILE A 788 -12.65 -10.78 -36.05
C ILE A 788 -11.28 -10.10 -36.14
N TYR A 789 -10.65 -9.76 -35.01
CA TYR A 789 -9.36 -9.08 -35.00
C TYR A 789 -8.27 -9.89 -35.71
N GLU A 790 -8.26 -11.21 -35.50
CA GLU A 790 -7.30 -12.15 -36.07
C GLU A 790 -7.54 -12.43 -37.57
N LYS A 791 -8.81 -12.56 -37.99
CA LYS A 791 -9.14 -13.04 -39.35
C LYS A 791 -9.47 -11.95 -40.36
N VAL A 792 -9.88 -10.76 -39.91
CA VAL A 792 -10.20 -9.65 -40.81
C VAL A 792 -8.94 -8.80 -40.97
N GLU A 793 -8.62 -8.34 -42.17
CA GLU A 793 -7.47 -7.43 -42.38
C GLU A 793 -7.90 -5.96 -42.42
N ASP A 794 -9.04 -5.67 -43.04
CA ASP A 794 -9.56 -4.31 -43.18
C ASP A 794 -9.99 -3.72 -41.83
N GLN A 795 -9.24 -2.70 -41.38
CA GLN A 795 -9.48 -2.02 -40.11
C GLN A 795 -10.85 -1.34 -40.03
N LYS A 796 -11.36 -0.78 -41.15
CA LYS A 796 -12.69 -0.16 -41.14
C LYS A 796 -13.76 -1.21 -40.95
N MET A 797 -13.63 -2.35 -41.65
CA MET A 797 -14.56 -3.47 -41.50
C MET A 797 -14.52 -4.05 -40.08
N LYS A 798 -13.33 -4.18 -39.45
CA LYS A 798 -13.22 -4.59 -38.04
C LYS A 798 -14.04 -3.70 -37.11
N GLU A 799 -13.91 -2.39 -37.25
CA GLU A 799 -14.63 -1.42 -36.42
C GLU A 799 -16.15 -1.54 -36.58
N VAL A 800 -16.64 -1.77 -37.81
CA VAL A 800 -18.06 -1.99 -38.07
C VAL A 800 -18.53 -3.31 -37.45
N LEU A 801 -17.80 -4.41 -37.64
CA LEU A 801 -18.17 -5.71 -37.06
C LEU A 801 -18.13 -5.69 -35.53
N PHE A 802 -17.20 -4.94 -34.92
CA PHE A 802 -17.17 -4.73 -33.47
C PHE A 802 -18.40 -3.97 -32.97
N ALA A 803 -18.85 -2.95 -33.71
CA ALA A 803 -20.06 -2.21 -33.38
C ALA A 803 -21.31 -3.13 -33.47
N LEU A 804 -21.41 -3.94 -34.52
CA LEU A 804 -22.50 -4.90 -34.72
C LEU A 804 -22.54 -5.98 -33.63
N ILE A 805 -21.41 -6.57 -33.24
CA ILE A 805 -21.34 -7.49 -32.08
C ILE A 805 -21.86 -6.84 -30.79
N SER A 806 -21.70 -5.52 -30.67
CA SER A 806 -22.06 -4.77 -29.48
C SER A 806 -23.53 -4.33 -29.46
N GLU A 807 -24.36 -4.71 -30.44
CA GLU A 807 -25.80 -4.42 -30.51
C GLU A 807 -26.63 -5.36 -29.62
N VAL A 808 -26.36 -5.32 -28.33
CA VAL A 808 -27.06 -6.07 -27.28
C VAL A 808 -27.63 -5.13 -26.21
N CYS A 809 -28.65 -5.57 -25.47
CA CYS A 809 -29.20 -4.81 -24.33
C CYS A 809 -28.62 -5.27 -22.99
N LEU A 810 -28.42 -6.58 -22.84
CA LEU A 810 -27.90 -7.22 -21.64
C LEU A 810 -26.64 -8.03 -21.99
N LEU A 811 -25.69 -8.04 -21.08
CA LEU A 811 -24.50 -8.87 -21.09
C LEU A 811 -24.75 -10.13 -20.26
N GLY A 812 -24.23 -11.26 -20.73
CA GLY A 812 -24.40 -12.58 -20.12
C GLY A 812 -24.93 -13.61 -21.12
N ASN A 813 -24.85 -14.88 -20.76
CA ASN A 813 -25.43 -15.96 -21.56
C ASN A 813 -26.97 -15.93 -21.43
N PRO A 814 -27.76 -16.06 -22.52
CA PRO A 814 -29.22 -16.19 -22.45
C PRO A 814 -29.75 -17.26 -21.47
N ASP A 815 -28.96 -18.30 -21.21
CA ASP A 815 -29.28 -19.40 -20.30
C ASP A 815 -28.77 -19.18 -18.87
N SER A 816 -28.12 -18.03 -18.60
CA SER A 816 -27.64 -17.64 -17.29
C SER A 816 -28.78 -17.27 -16.33
N ASP A 817 -28.50 -17.40 -15.03
CA ASP A 817 -29.34 -16.87 -13.96
C ASP A 817 -29.02 -15.40 -13.63
N VAL A 818 -27.90 -14.87 -14.14
CA VAL A 818 -27.41 -13.51 -13.88
C VAL A 818 -27.11 -12.77 -15.17
N PHE A 819 -27.47 -11.50 -15.20
CA PHE A 819 -27.31 -10.58 -16.32
C PHE A 819 -26.77 -9.23 -15.85
N TYR A 820 -26.13 -8.50 -16.76
CA TYR A 820 -25.68 -7.14 -16.54
C TYR A 820 -26.20 -6.23 -17.65
N PRO A 821 -26.62 -4.99 -17.37
CA PRO A 821 -27.01 -4.07 -18.43
C PRO A 821 -25.77 -3.63 -19.23
N ARG A 822 -25.87 -3.59 -20.56
CA ARG A 822 -24.83 -2.96 -21.39
C ARG A 822 -24.80 -1.46 -21.05
N TYR A 823 -23.60 -0.89 -20.91
CA TYR A 823 -23.47 0.55 -20.72
C TYR A 823 -24.07 1.31 -21.92
N ASP A 824 -24.82 2.38 -21.63
CA ASP A 824 -25.54 3.16 -22.63
C ASP A 824 -26.44 2.33 -23.58
N LEU A 825 -27.10 1.27 -23.06
CA LEU A 825 -27.99 0.42 -23.86
C LEU A 825 -29.04 1.22 -24.66
N GLN A 826 -29.49 2.38 -24.17
CA GLN A 826 -30.45 3.24 -24.86
C GLN A 826 -29.95 3.80 -26.20
N LYS A 827 -28.63 3.80 -26.43
CA LYS A 827 -28.02 4.22 -27.71
C LYS A 827 -28.02 3.13 -28.77
N THR A 828 -28.32 1.88 -28.41
CA THR A 828 -28.37 0.75 -29.36
C THR A 828 -29.66 0.77 -30.16
N LEU A 829 -29.59 0.36 -31.43
CA LEU A 829 -30.80 0.08 -32.22
C LEU A 829 -31.52 -1.15 -31.67
N SER A 830 -30.77 -2.11 -31.13
CA SER A 830 -31.29 -3.25 -30.38
C SER A 830 -32.31 -2.86 -29.31
N PHE A 831 -32.04 -1.81 -28.52
CA PHE A 831 -32.97 -1.29 -27.52
C PHE A 831 -34.11 -0.48 -28.12
N GLN A 832 -33.82 0.38 -29.11
CA GLN A 832 -34.81 1.27 -29.72
C GLN A 832 -35.95 0.50 -30.41
N ASP A 833 -35.68 -0.70 -30.90
CA ASP A 833 -36.67 -1.60 -31.52
C ASP A 833 -37.51 -2.40 -30.51
N LEU A 834 -37.24 -2.32 -29.19
CA LEU A 834 -38.05 -3.00 -28.18
C LEU A 834 -39.38 -2.29 -27.92
N ASP A 835 -40.38 -3.01 -27.42
CA ASP A 835 -41.62 -2.42 -26.95
C ASP A 835 -41.36 -1.37 -25.84
N PHE A 836 -42.11 -0.26 -25.87
CA PHE A 836 -41.95 0.86 -24.94
C PHE A 836 -41.97 0.44 -23.45
N ASN A 837 -42.81 -0.54 -23.10
CA ASN A 837 -42.86 -1.06 -21.73
C ASN A 837 -41.56 -1.77 -21.33
N ILE A 838 -40.97 -2.56 -22.23
CA ILE A 838 -39.69 -3.26 -22.01
C ILE A 838 -38.56 -2.22 -21.93
N GLN A 839 -38.55 -1.23 -22.83
CA GLN A 839 -37.58 -0.13 -22.81
C GLN A 839 -37.56 0.58 -21.45
N LYS A 840 -38.74 0.94 -20.93
CA LYS A 840 -38.88 1.60 -19.63
C LYS A 840 -38.34 0.76 -18.47
N VAL A 841 -38.62 -0.55 -18.47
CA VAL A 841 -38.14 -1.48 -17.44
C VAL A 841 -36.62 -1.62 -17.51
N LEU A 842 -36.05 -1.88 -18.69
CA LEU A 842 -34.60 -2.06 -18.87
C LEU A 842 -33.83 -0.78 -18.53
N LEU A 843 -34.33 0.39 -18.92
CA LEU A 843 -33.70 1.66 -18.60
C LEU A 843 -33.72 1.92 -17.08
N LYS A 844 -34.82 1.59 -16.40
CA LYS A 844 -34.91 1.66 -14.94
C LYS A 844 -33.87 0.76 -14.28
N LEU A 845 -33.82 -0.52 -14.66
CA LEU A 845 -32.87 -1.49 -14.11
C LEU A 845 -31.40 -1.10 -14.37
N SER A 846 -31.13 -0.56 -15.56
CA SER A 846 -29.81 -0.05 -15.93
C SER A 846 -29.39 1.13 -15.04
N ASN A 847 -30.28 2.13 -14.88
CA ASN A 847 -30.01 3.28 -14.01
C ASN A 847 -29.82 2.85 -12.55
N GLU A 848 -30.64 1.92 -12.06
CA GLU A 848 -30.48 1.37 -10.71
C GLU A 848 -29.12 0.67 -10.57
N TYR A 849 -28.75 -0.19 -11.52
CA TYR A 849 -27.48 -0.91 -11.52
C TYR A 849 -26.26 0.02 -11.52
N PHE A 850 -26.27 1.10 -12.31
CA PHE A 850 -25.09 1.98 -12.46
C PHE A 850 -24.95 3.03 -11.36
N TYR A 851 -26.06 3.50 -10.77
CA TYR A 851 -26.05 4.70 -9.92
C TYR A 851 -26.54 4.52 -8.48
N SER A 852 -27.15 3.38 -8.11
CA SER A 852 -27.71 3.23 -6.75
C SER A 852 -27.61 1.83 -6.14
N LYS A 853 -27.88 0.75 -6.90
CA LYS A 853 -27.97 -0.63 -6.38
C LYS A 853 -26.68 -1.10 -5.72
N GLN A 854 -25.54 -0.56 -6.13
CA GLN A 854 -24.21 -1.06 -5.77
C GLN A 854 -23.54 -0.35 -4.60
N GLU A 855 -24.08 0.81 -4.18
CA GLU A 855 -23.40 1.73 -3.25
C GLU A 855 -23.03 1.06 -1.93
N SER A 856 -23.92 0.25 -1.34
CA SER A 856 -23.61 -0.47 -0.10
C SER A 856 -22.49 -1.50 -0.27
N LEU A 857 -22.52 -2.26 -1.37
CA LEU A 857 -21.53 -3.29 -1.69
C LEU A 857 -20.14 -2.67 -1.92
N TRP A 858 -20.06 -1.61 -2.72
CA TRP A 858 -18.79 -0.93 -3.01
C TRP A 858 -18.22 -0.24 -1.78
N LYS A 859 -19.07 0.38 -0.96
CA LYS A 859 -18.67 0.97 0.33
C LYS A 859 -18.04 -0.08 1.26
N GLN A 860 -18.67 -1.25 1.40
CA GLN A 860 -18.14 -2.34 2.21
C GLN A 860 -16.83 -2.90 1.63
N THR A 861 -16.77 -3.05 0.31
CA THR A 861 -15.58 -3.54 -0.40
C THR A 861 -14.38 -2.63 -0.16
N ALA A 862 -14.56 -1.31 -0.32
CA ALA A 862 -13.51 -0.33 -0.10
C ALA A 862 -13.04 -0.28 1.36
N ARG A 863 -13.96 -0.38 2.33
CA ARG A 863 -13.58 -0.43 3.76
C ARG A 863 -12.76 -1.67 4.12
N LYS A 864 -12.88 -2.76 3.38
CA LYS A 864 -12.02 -3.94 3.54
C LYS A 864 -10.64 -3.74 2.90
N ARG A 865 -10.59 -3.12 1.71
CA ARG A 865 -9.37 -3.07 0.88
C ARG A 865 -8.50 -1.82 1.09
N LEU A 866 -9.08 -0.63 1.21
CA LEU A 866 -8.33 0.63 1.37
C LEU A 866 -7.44 0.72 2.61
N PRO A 867 -7.77 0.11 3.77
CA PRO A 867 -6.86 0.09 4.92
C PRO A 867 -5.47 -0.49 4.60
N LEU A 868 -5.35 -1.34 3.57
CA LEU A 868 -4.07 -1.85 3.09
C LEU A 868 -3.16 -0.71 2.61
N LEU A 869 -3.73 0.28 1.90
CA LEU A 869 -2.98 1.41 1.38
C LEU A 869 -2.65 2.44 2.48
N THR A 870 -3.54 2.66 3.44
CA THR A 870 -3.36 3.74 4.42
C THR A 870 -2.63 3.32 5.68
N GLN A 871 -2.71 2.04 6.06
CA GLN A 871 -2.17 1.55 7.35
C GLN A 871 -0.93 0.66 7.20
N LYS A 872 -0.70 0.03 6.04
CA LYS A 872 0.44 -0.87 5.83
C LYS A 872 1.67 -0.17 5.26
N THR A 873 1.56 1.12 4.93
CA THR A 873 2.68 1.93 4.46
C THR A 873 2.73 3.32 5.09
N LYS A 874 3.95 3.83 5.26
CA LYS A 874 4.25 5.22 5.65
C LYS A 874 4.20 6.19 4.47
N MET A 875 4.16 5.70 3.23
CA MET A 875 3.98 6.56 2.07
C MET A 875 2.68 7.35 2.17
N LEU A 876 2.69 8.59 1.67
CA LEU A 876 1.47 9.35 1.44
C LEU A 876 0.77 8.81 0.19
N ILE A 877 -0.43 8.26 0.36
CA ILE A 877 -1.25 7.76 -0.75
C ILE A 877 -2.08 8.91 -1.32
N ILE A 878 -2.02 9.10 -2.63
CA ILE A 878 -2.85 10.05 -3.37
C ILE A 878 -3.72 9.25 -4.33
N ALA A 879 -5.02 9.46 -4.25
CA ALA A 879 -6.02 8.79 -5.06
C ALA A 879 -6.13 9.45 -6.42
N GLU A 880 -5.83 8.73 -7.51
CA GLU A 880 -6.41 9.08 -8.78
C GLU A 880 -7.85 8.56 -8.83
N ASP A 881 -8.78 9.50 -8.68
CA ASP A 881 -10.21 9.27 -8.52
C ASP A 881 -11.02 9.81 -9.71
N LEU A 882 -10.45 9.92 -10.92
CA LEU A 882 -11.13 10.48 -12.09
C LEU A 882 -12.05 9.44 -12.77
N GLY A 883 -12.83 9.87 -13.76
CA GLY A 883 -13.73 8.98 -14.51
C GLY A 883 -15.09 8.72 -13.85
N PHE A 884 -15.64 7.51 -14.03
CA PHE A 884 -16.99 7.13 -13.59
C PHE A 884 -17.05 6.78 -12.09
N LYS A 885 -17.22 7.80 -11.24
CA LYS A 885 -17.14 7.71 -9.77
C LYS A 885 -18.43 7.15 -9.13
N PRO A 886 -18.34 6.18 -8.20
CA PRO A 886 -19.46 5.83 -7.33
C PRO A 886 -19.73 6.94 -6.29
N GLN A 887 -20.97 7.08 -5.83
CA GLN A 887 -21.34 8.18 -4.91
C GLN A 887 -20.64 8.05 -3.55
N CYS A 888 -20.36 6.81 -3.12
CA CYS A 888 -19.64 6.53 -1.88
C CYS A 888 -18.15 6.85 -1.92
N LEU A 889 -17.56 7.18 -3.09
CA LEU A 889 -16.11 7.38 -3.25
C LEU A 889 -15.59 8.51 -2.36
N ASP A 890 -16.09 9.74 -2.56
CA ASP A 890 -15.61 10.93 -1.85
C ASP A 890 -15.77 10.82 -0.33
N PRO A 891 -16.92 10.36 0.22
CA PRO A 891 -17.06 10.13 1.66
C PRO A 891 -16.05 9.12 2.21
N ILE A 892 -15.73 8.06 1.47
CA ILE A 892 -14.79 7.03 1.91
C ILE A 892 -13.34 7.50 1.81
N LEU A 893 -12.95 8.22 0.76
CA LEU A 893 -11.61 8.83 0.69
C LEU A 893 -11.40 9.84 1.82
N LYS A 894 -12.42 10.64 2.14
CA LYS A 894 -12.42 11.53 3.31
C LYS A 894 -12.28 10.73 4.60
N GLU A 895 -13.09 9.69 4.83
CA GLU A 895 -13.00 8.78 5.98
C GLU A 895 -11.60 8.19 6.14
N MET A 896 -10.98 7.74 5.04
CA MET A 896 -9.65 7.13 5.00
C MET A 896 -8.49 8.14 4.97
N GLN A 897 -8.81 9.43 4.90
CA GLN A 897 -7.85 10.54 4.84
C GLN A 897 -6.89 10.46 3.64
N ILE A 898 -7.42 10.01 2.49
CA ILE A 898 -6.68 9.91 1.23
C ILE A 898 -7.02 11.15 0.37
N PRO A 899 -6.05 12.01 0.04
CA PRO A 899 -6.27 13.11 -0.89
C PRO A 899 -6.66 12.61 -2.28
N GLY A 900 -7.77 13.12 -2.82
CA GLY A 900 -8.20 12.87 -4.21
C GLY A 900 -7.56 13.85 -5.19
N MET A 901 -7.55 13.50 -6.47
CA MET A 901 -7.09 14.37 -7.56
C MET A 901 -8.20 15.29 -8.05
N LYS A 902 -7.84 16.55 -8.31
CA LYS A 902 -8.72 17.57 -8.88
C LYS A 902 -8.06 18.15 -10.12
N ILE A 903 -8.70 17.94 -11.27
CA ILE A 903 -8.27 18.50 -12.55
C ILE A 903 -9.34 19.49 -12.96
N GLU A 904 -8.97 20.76 -13.04
CA GLU A 904 -9.87 21.88 -13.36
C GLU A 904 -10.75 21.62 -14.60
N ARG A 905 -10.16 20.95 -15.59
CA ARG A 905 -10.78 20.66 -16.89
C ARG A 905 -11.74 19.47 -16.89
N MET A 906 -11.81 18.72 -15.79
CA MET A 906 -12.63 17.52 -15.66
C MET A 906 -13.67 17.74 -14.56
N SER A 907 -14.74 18.47 -14.90
CA SER A 907 -15.72 18.86 -13.89
C SER A 907 -16.41 17.66 -13.26
N SER A 908 -16.54 17.72 -11.93
CA SER A 908 -17.32 16.79 -11.12
C SER A 908 -18.83 16.95 -11.30
N ASN A 909 -19.31 18.08 -11.81
CA ASN A 909 -20.72 18.32 -12.11
C ASN A 909 -20.90 19.08 -13.43
N THR A 910 -20.82 18.33 -14.53
CA THR A 910 -20.95 18.85 -15.90
C THR A 910 -22.31 19.49 -16.20
N SER A 911 -23.33 19.26 -15.37
CA SER A 911 -24.64 19.92 -15.50
C SER A 911 -24.63 21.38 -15.07
N GLU A 912 -23.70 21.78 -14.19
CA GLU A 912 -23.54 23.16 -13.73
C GLU A 912 -22.48 23.93 -14.53
N SER A 913 -21.32 23.30 -14.79
CA SER A 913 -20.20 23.91 -15.47
C SER A 913 -19.34 22.85 -16.17
N PRO A 914 -18.79 23.13 -17.37
CA PRO A 914 -17.81 22.22 -17.99
C PRO A 914 -16.46 22.18 -17.25
N PHE A 915 -16.22 23.12 -16.33
CA PHE A 915 -14.97 23.27 -15.58
C PHE A 915 -15.23 23.41 -14.09
N ASP A 916 -14.38 22.80 -13.27
CA ASP A 916 -14.36 23.07 -11.83
C ASP A 916 -13.56 24.33 -11.53
N ASN A 917 -13.78 24.93 -10.35
CA ASN A 917 -13.05 26.12 -9.91
C ASN A 917 -11.99 25.73 -8.88
N PRO A 918 -10.68 25.92 -9.16
CA PRO A 918 -9.62 25.55 -8.22
C PRO A 918 -9.71 26.22 -6.84
N LYS A 919 -10.32 27.40 -6.73
CA LYS A 919 -10.57 28.06 -5.44
C LYS A 919 -11.61 27.37 -4.56
N LYS A 920 -12.37 26.41 -5.11
CA LYS A 920 -13.36 25.62 -4.37
C LYS A 920 -12.87 24.21 -4.03
N PHE A 921 -11.62 23.88 -4.37
CA PHE A 921 -11.08 22.56 -4.05
C PHE A 921 -10.86 22.40 -2.55
N ASP A 922 -11.27 21.24 -2.02
CA ASP A 922 -11.02 20.88 -0.63
C ASP A 922 -9.51 20.78 -0.36
N TYR A 923 -9.06 21.20 0.81
CA TYR A 923 -7.63 21.11 1.18
C TYR A 923 -7.05 19.70 1.03
N MET A 924 -7.84 18.66 1.38
CA MET A 924 -7.44 17.24 1.24
C MET A 924 -7.52 16.77 -0.22
N SER A 925 -6.80 17.45 -1.10
CA SER A 925 -6.71 17.12 -2.52
C SER A 925 -5.36 17.48 -3.12
N MET A 926 -5.08 16.87 -4.27
CA MET A 926 -4.00 17.24 -5.16
C MET A 926 -4.59 17.86 -6.43
N THR A 927 -4.23 19.10 -6.74
CA THR A 927 -4.61 19.75 -8.00
C THR A 927 -3.54 19.59 -9.06
N SER A 928 -3.96 19.56 -10.33
CA SER A 928 -3.09 19.69 -11.49
C SER A 928 -3.83 20.34 -12.66
N THR A 929 -3.08 20.95 -13.56
CA THR A 929 -3.57 21.46 -14.85
C THR A 929 -3.94 20.33 -15.80
N SER A 930 -3.16 19.24 -15.79
CA SER A 930 -3.25 18.11 -16.71
C SER A 930 -2.69 16.82 -16.07
N THR A 931 -3.04 15.66 -16.63
CA THR A 931 -2.36 14.38 -16.36
C THR A 931 -1.56 13.95 -17.58
N HIS A 932 -0.77 12.88 -17.48
CA HIS A 932 -0.07 12.32 -18.64
C HIS A 932 -1.03 11.79 -19.73
N ASP A 933 -2.28 11.46 -19.37
CA ASP A 933 -3.36 11.02 -20.27
C ASP A 933 -4.12 12.17 -20.95
N SER A 934 -3.87 13.41 -20.51
CA SER A 934 -4.58 14.60 -20.97
C SER A 934 -3.75 15.39 -21.98
N GLU A 935 -4.41 16.23 -22.77
CA GLU A 935 -3.73 17.31 -23.50
C GLU A 935 -3.04 18.28 -22.51
N ASN A 936 -1.87 18.79 -22.88
CA ASN A 936 -1.25 19.94 -22.21
C ASN A 936 -2.11 21.21 -22.37
N ILE A 937 -1.81 22.26 -21.61
CA ILE A 937 -2.59 23.52 -21.62
C ILE A 937 -2.71 24.10 -23.04
N ARG A 938 -1.62 24.10 -23.81
CA ARG A 938 -1.56 24.72 -25.14
C ARG A 938 -2.42 23.97 -26.14
N GLU A 939 -2.22 22.66 -26.25
CA GLU A 939 -3.00 21.81 -27.15
C GLU A 939 -4.50 21.91 -26.82
N TRP A 940 -4.85 21.75 -25.54
CA TRP A 940 -6.24 21.85 -25.09
C TRP A 940 -6.88 23.18 -25.41
N TRP A 941 -6.17 24.29 -25.15
CA TRP A 941 -6.68 25.63 -25.44
C TRP A 941 -7.05 25.79 -26.90
N GLU A 942 -6.25 25.20 -27.79
CA GLU A 942 -6.43 25.31 -29.24
C GLU A 942 -7.57 24.44 -29.77
N ILE A 943 -7.89 23.32 -29.11
CA ILE A 943 -8.93 22.36 -29.57
C ILE A 943 -10.26 22.44 -28.82
N THR A 944 -10.32 23.08 -27.65
CA THR A 944 -11.55 23.09 -26.84
C THR A 944 -12.64 24.01 -27.40
N ASP A 945 -13.88 23.49 -27.46
CA ASP A 945 -15.08 24.25 -27.83
C ASP A 945 -15.52 25.23 -26.71
N ASN A 946 -15.10 24.98 -25.47
CA ASN A 946 -15.50 25.76 -24.30
C ASN A 946 -14.55 26.92 -23.95
N ARG A 947 -13.63 27.29 -24.87
CA ARG A 947 -12.59 28.31 -24.65
C ARG A 947 -13.13 29.67 -24.21
N LYS A 948 -14.18 30.15 -24.87
CA LYS A 948 -14.79 31.45 -24.56
C LYS A 948 -15.48 31.44 -23.20
N TYR A 949 -16.07 30.30 -22.82
CA TYR A 949 -16.62 30.12 -21.47
C TYR A 949 -15.48 30.15 -20.45
N TYR A 950 -14.41 29.39 -20.66
CA TYR A 950 -13.26 29.34 -19.75
C TYR A 950 -12.63 30.73 -19.55
N TRP A 951 -12.34 31.44 -20.64
CA TRP A 951 -11.78 32.80 -20.61
C TRP A 951 -12.61 33.79 -19.78
N ASN A 952 -13.92 33.82 -19.99
CA ASN A 952 -14.79 34.81 -19.35
C ASN A 952 -15.26 34.40 -17.95
N LYS A 953 -15.48 33.11 -17.71
CA LYS A 953 -16.12 32.59 -16.48
C LYS A 953 -15.13 32.03 -15.47
N ILE A 954 -14.03 31.44 -15.95
CA ILE A 954 -13.03 30.78 -15.09
C ILE A 954 -11.83 31.69 -14.87
N LEU A 955 -11.27 32.26 -15.95
CA LEU A 955 -10.16 33.22 -15.88
C LEU A 955 -10.62 34.66 -15.55
N HIS A 956 -11.92 34.94 -15.64
CA HIS A 956 -12.51 36.27 -15.41
C HIS A 956 -11.93 37.38 -16.30
N ASN A 957 -11.49 37.03 -17.50
CA ASN A 957 -11.05 38.01 -18.49
C ASN A 957 -12.25 38.54 -19.29
N PHE A 958 -12.06 39.67 -19.98
CA PHE A 958 -13.07 40.29 -20.82
C PHE A 958 -12.76 40.07 -22.31
N GLY A 959 -13.81 40.04 -23.14
CA GLY A 959 -13.68 39.96 -24.61
C GLY A 959 -13.55 38.54 -25.15
N ASP A 960 -13.05 38.43 -26.38
CA ASP A 960 -12.82 37.14 -27.03
C ASP A 960 -11.44 36.57 -26.65
N PRO A 961 -11.36 35.26 -26.35
CA PRO A 961 -10.09 34.62 -26.04
C PRO A 961 -9.13 34.61 -27.25
N PRO A 962 -7.81 34.66 -27.03
CA PRO A 962 -6.85 34.41 -28.09
C PRO A 962 -6.99 33.00 -28.67
N LYS A 963 -6.73 32.84 -29.97
CA LYS A 963 -6.81 31.51 -30.64
C LYS A 963 -5.70 30.55 -30.21
N ILE A 964 -4.54 31.09 -29.84
CA ILE A 964 -3.36 30.33 -29.39
C ILE A 964 -3.14 30.67 -27.92
N ALA A 965 -2.70 29.68 -27.14
CA ALA A 965 -2.31 29.92 -25.74
C ALA A 965 -0.96 30.66 -25.69
N ASP A 966 -1.02 31.99 -25.55
CA ASP A 966 0.16 32.80 -25.32
C ASP A 966 0.72 32.60 -23.89
N ILE A 967 1.84 33.26 -23.59
CA ILE A 967 2.51 33.15 -22.30
C ILE A 967 1.60 33.63 -21.16
N GLN A 968 0.75 34.63 -21.41
CA GLN A 968 -0.12 35.21 -20.40
C GLN A 968 -1.25 34.25 -20.03
N VAL A 969 -1.90 33.64 -21.03
CA VAL A 969 -2.93 32.61 -20.84
C VAL A 969 -2.38 31.45 -20.00
N CYS A 970 -1.24 30.88 -20.42
CA CYS A 970 -0.60 29.78 -19.70
C CYS A 970 -0.23 30.17 -18.27
N THR A 971 0.34 31.36 -18.07
CA THR A 971 0.72 31.86 -16.73
C THR A 971 -0.51 32.02 -15.84
N GLN A 972 -1.65 32.49 -16.38
CA GLN A 972 -2.87 32.68 -15.62
C GLN A 972 -3.48 31.34 -15.16
N ILE A 973 -3.49 30.33 -16.02
CA ILE A 973 -4.00 28.98 -15.70
C ILE A 973 -3.15 28.32 -14.62
N ILE A 974 -1.82 28.38 -14.74
CA ILE A 974 -0.88 27.86 -13.72
C ILE A 974 -1.08 28.59 -12.41
N LYS A 975 -1.16 29.93 -12.44
CA LYS A 975 -1.37 30.76 -11.25
C LYS A 975 -2.68 30.40 -10.53
N GLN A 976 -3.77 30.18 -11.26
CA GLN A 976 -5.05 29.78 -10.67
C GLN A 976 -4.96 28.43 -9.94
N ASN A 977 -4.20 27.47 -10.48
CA ASN A 977 -3.97 26.18 -9.83
C ASN A 977 -3.08 26.32 -8.59
N LEU A 978 -2.03 27.15 -8.65
CA LEU A 978 -1.22 27.49 -7.48
C LEU A 978 -2.06 28.19 -6.40
N GLU A 979 -3.00 29.05 -6.76
CA GLU A 979 -3.88 29.74 -5.80
C GLU A 979 -4.96 28.83 -5.17
N SER A 980 -5.15 27.58 -5.64
CA SER A 980 -6.15 26.64 -5.12
C SER A 980 -5.95 26.28 -3.64
N ASP A 981 -7.01 25.91 -2.93
CA ASP A 981 -6.88 25.48 -1.52
C ASP A 981 -6.31 24.07 -1.36
N SER A 982 -6.08 23.32 -2.45
CA SER A 982 -5.47 21.99 -2.45
C SER A 982 -4.12 21.96 -1.73
N MET A 983 -3.91 20.95 -0.89
CA MET A 983 -2.66 20.69 -0.16
C MET A 983 -1.48 20.54 -1.11
N ILE A 984 -1.66 19.85 -2.25
CA ILE A 984 -0.60 19.62 -3.23
C ILE A 984 -1.05 20.19 -4.58
N CYS A 985 -0.15 20.93 -5.24
CA CYS A 985 -0.32 21.36 -6.63
C CYS A 985 0.86 20.83 -7.44
N ILE A 986 0.63 19.78 -8.21
CA ILE A 986 1.65 19.21 -9.11
C ILE A 986 1.25 19.54 -10.54
N ILE A 987 2.13 20.18 -11.29
CA ILE A 987 1.86 20.59 -12.68
C ILE A 987 2.88 19.90 -13.60
N PRO A 988 2.46 19.30 -14.73
CA PRO A 988 3.39 18.67 -15.65
C PRO A 988 4.42 19.65 -16.19
N ILE A 989 5.65 19.17 -16.41
CA ILE A 989 6.76 20.05 -16.79
C ILE A 989 6.49 20.81 -18.11
N GLN A 990 5.72 20.23 -19.03
CA GLN A 990 5.36 20.87 -20.30
C GLN A 990 4.52 22.13 -20.08
N ASP A 991 3.61 22.08 -19.10
CA ASP A 991 2.78 23.22 -18.74
C ASP A 991 3.65 24.31 -18.10
N TRP A 992 4.64 23.97 -17.27
CA TRP A 992 5.63 24.94 -16.80
C TRP A 992 6.47 25.53 -17.94
N PHE A 993 6.91 24.73 -18.91
CA PHE A 993 7.67 25.24 -20.06
C PHE A 993 6.82 26.16 -20.94
N SER A 994 5.50 25.98 -20.92
CA SER A 994 4.58 26.85 -21.65
C SER A 994 4.64 28.31 -21.19
N ILE A 995 5.18 28.67 -20.02
CA ILE A 995 5.32 30.08 -19.59
C ILE A 995 6.66 30.73 -19.95
N ASN A 996 7.48 30.05 -20.73
CA ASN A 996 8.72 30.55 -21.31
C ASN A 996 8.73 30.35 -22.83
N PRO A 997 8.87 31.41 -23.66
CA PRO A 997 8.85 31.27 -25.11
C PRO A 997 9.98 30.37 -25.65
N ASP A 998 11.13 30.34 -24.98
CA ASP A 998 12.32 29.63 -25.43
C ASP A 998 12.28 28.12 -25.13
N LEU A 999 11.35 27.67 -24.29
CA LEU A 999 11.25 26.26 -23.86
C LEU A 999 10.13 25.49 -24.56
N ARG A 1000 9.23 26.18 -25.27
CA ARG A 1000 8.11 25.60 -26.01
C ARG A 1000 8.59 24.74 -27.18
N ILE A 1001 7.87 23.65 -27.46
CA ILE A 1001 7.92 22.97 -28.76
C ILE A 1001 6.95 23.67 -29.71
N GLU A 1002 7.28 23.74 -31.00
CA GLU A 1002 6.50 24.49 -31.99
C GLU A 1002 5.04 24.03 -32.02
N ASN A 1003 4.81 22.73 -32.21
CA ASN A 1003 3.49 22.13 -32.22
C ASN A 1003 3.15 21.60 -30.81
N PRO A 1004 2.10 22.12 -30.15
CA PRO A 1004 1.68 21.66 -28.82
C PRO A 1004 1.41 20.16 -28.72
N LYS A 1005 0.99 19.50 -29.81
CA LYS A 1005 0.69 18.05 -29.81
C LYS A 1005 1.93 17.20 -29.59
N ASP A 1006 3.10 17.71 -29.97
CA ASP A 1006 4.38 17.00 -29.79
C ASP A 1006 4.85 17.06 -28.33
N GLU A 1007 4.18 17.85 -27.48
CA GLU A 1007 4.40 17.91 -26.02
C GLU A 1007 3.54 16.89 -25.25
N ARG A 1008 2.64 16.16 -25.94
CA ARG A 1008 1.73 15.20 -25.34
C ARG A 1008 2.45 13.90 -24.97
N ILE A 1009 2.24 13.43 -23.74
CA ILE A 1009 2.85 12.17 -23.25
C ILE A 1009 2.07 10.97 -23.77
N ASN A 1010 0.76 10.94 -23.55
CA ASN A 1010 -0.11 9.83 -23.93
C ASN A 1010 -1.38 10.30 -24.66
N TYR A 1011 -1.86 9.45 -25.56
CA TYR A 1011 -3.19 9.56 -26.17
C TYR A 1011 -4.00 8.28 -25.87
N PRO A 1012 -4.76 8.24 -24.75
CA PRO A 1012 -5.45 7.03 -24.29
C PRO A 1012 -6.34 6.31 -25.30
N PRO A 1013 -7.01 6.98 -26.26
CA PRO A 1013 -7.80 6.29 -27.29
C PRO A 1013 -6.99 5.40 -28.22
N ASP A 1014 -5.68 5.66 -28.38
CA ASP A 1014 -4.78 4.83 -29.17
C ASP A 1014 -3.98 3.88 -28.27
N ARG A 1015 -4.34 2.61 -28.31
CA ARG A 1015 -3.64 1.56 -27.58
C ARG A 1015 -2.17 1.45 -27.98
N ASN A 1016 -1.86 1.69 -29.25
CA ASN A 1016 -0.51 1.53 -29.79
C ASN A 1016 0.28 2.85 -29.72
N HIS A 1017 -0.18 3.81 -28.91
CA HIS A 1017 0.51 5.08 -28.72
C HIS A 1017 1.93 4.86 -28.19
N HIS A 1018 2.90 5.52 -28.81
CA HIS A 1018 4.31 5.44 -28.42
C HIS A 1018 4.63 6.47 -27.32
N TRP A 1019 5.15 5.99 -26.19
CA TRP A 1019 5.49 6.84 -25.04
C TRP A 1019 6.87 7.48 -25.21
N LYS A 1020 6.94 8.50 -26.06
CA LYS A 1020 8.21 9.01 -26.61
C LYS A 1020 8.56 10.47 -26.29
N TYR A 1021 7.70 11.18 -25.55
CA TYR A 1021 7.91 12.59 -25.21
C TYR A 1021 9.20 12.79 -24.40
N GLN A 1022 10.01 13.78 -24.79
CA GLN A 1022 11.21 14.22 -24.05
C GLN A 1022 11.32 15.75 -24.02
N ILE A 1023 11.92 16.27 -22.95
CA ILE A 1023 12.27 17.70 -22.88
C ILE A 1023 13.40 18.02 -23.87
N GLN A 1024 13.32 19.17 -24.54
CA GLN A 1024 14.22 19.50 -25.66
C GLN A 1024 15.55 20.12 -25.25
N ILE A 1025 15.74 20.33 -23.95
CA ILE A 1025 16.96 20.90 -23.37
C ILE A 1025 17.43 20.00 -22.22
N PRO A 1026 18.75 19.87 -22.00
CA PRO A 1026 19.26 19.13 -20.88
C PRO A 1026 18.96 19.88 -19.57
N VAL A 1027 18.73 19.14 -18.48
CA VAL A 1027 18.43 19.72 -17.15
C VAL A 1027 19.55 20.65 -16.67
N GLU A 1028 20.80 20.36 -17.03
CA GLU A 1028 21.95 21.21 -16.71
C GLU A 1028 21.79 22.63 -17.27
N ASP A 1029 21.15 22.78 -18.43
CA ASP A 1029 20.93 24.10 -19.03
C ASP A 1029 19.76 24.84 -18.36
N LEU A 1030 18.75 24.13 -17.82
CA LEU A 1030 17.74 24.77 -16.96
C LEU A 1030 18.38 25.47 -15.75
N ILE A 1031 19.43 24.88 -15.19
CA ILE A 1031 20.16 25.41 -14.04
C ILE A 1031 21.06 26.58 -14.46
N ASN A 1032 21.83 26.41 -15.55
CA ASN A 1032 22.92 27.32 -15.91
C ASN A 1032 22.51 28.42 -16.90
N GLU A 1033 21.60 28.14 -17.83
CA GLU A 1033 21.24 29.02 -18.95
C GLU A 1033 19.87 29.70 -18.75
N TYR A 1034 18.97 29.13 -17.94
CA TYR A 1034 17.63 29.67 -17.70
C TYR A 1034 17.36 30.13 -16.24
N PRO A 1035 18.25 30.87 -15.55
CA PRO A 1035 18.03 31.28 -14.17
C PRO A 1035 16.84 32.24 -14.01
N SER A 1036 16.52 33.04 -15.04
CA SER A 1036 15.35 33.93 -15.04
C SER A 1036 14.03 33.16 -15.01
N PHE A 1037 13.96 32.03 -15.68
CA PHE A 1037 12.81 31.13 -15.68
C PHE A 1037 12.64 30.45 -14.33
N THR A 1038 13.72 29.88 -13.79
CA THR A 1038 13.74 29.27 -12.44
C THR A 1038 13.30 30.28 -11.38
N ASN A 1039 13.79 31.52 -11.44
CA ASN A 1039 13.38 32.61 -10.54
C ASN A 1039 11.92 33.07 -10.73
N LYS A 1040 11.37 32.94 -11.95
CA LYS A 1040 9.95 33.24 -12.20
C LYS A 1040 9.07 32.19 -11.53
N ILE A 1041 9.43 30.91 -11.63
CA ILE A 1041 8.72 29.80 -10.98
C ILE A 1041 8.75 29.97 -9.47
N SER A 1042 9.93 30.17 -8.87
CA SER A 1042 10.05 30.28 -7.41
C SER A 1042 9.18 31.42 -6.86
N ARG A 1043 9.20 32.60 -7.50
CA ARG A 1043 8.32 33.72 -7.13
C ARG A 1043 6.83 33.37 -7.23
N MET A 1044 6.42 32.62 -8.26
CA MET A 1044 5.03 32.18 -8.40
C MET A 1044 4.62 31.22 -7.27
N ILE A 1045 5.51 30.32 -6.88
CA ILE A 1045 5.28 29.39 -5.77
C ILE A 1045 5.23 30.14 -4.43
N ASP A 1046 6.22 31.00 -4.16
CA ASP A 1046 6.32 31.78 -2.92
C ASP A 1046 5.09 32.69 -2.74
N SER A 1047 4.68 33.39 -3.80
CA SER A 1047 3.50 34.27 -3.75
C SER A 1047 2.17 33.53 -3.60
N SER A 1048 2.17 32.20 -3.69
CA SER A 1048 1.01 31.34 -3.48
C SER A 1048 1.01 30.62 -2.12
N ASP A 1049 1.95 30.96 -1.23
CA ASP A 1049 2.17 30.32 0.08
C ASP A 1049 2.38 28.80 -0.02
N ARG A 1050 3.11 28.37 -1.07
CA ARG A 1050 3.40 26.94 -1.35
C ARG A 1050 4.83 26.50 -1.05
N TYR A 1051 5.59 27.38 -0.40
CA TYR A 1051 6.94 27.16 0.05
C TYR A 1051 6.99 27.58 1.52
N PHE A 1052 7.34 26.64 2.41
CA PHE A 1052 7.42 26.87 3.86
C PHE A 1052 8.85 27.14 4.30
#